data_AF-A0A813HD69-F1
#
_entry.id   AF-A0A813HD69-F1
#
_cell.length_a   1.000
_cell.length_b   1.000
_cell.length_c   1.000
_cell.angle_alpha   90.00
_cell.angle_beta   90.00
_cell.angle_gamma   90.00
#
_symmetry.space_group_name_H-M   'P 1'
#
loop_
_entity.id
_entity.type
_entity.pdbx_description
1 polymer ?
#
loop_
_entity_poly.entity_id
_entity_poly.type
_entity_poly.pdbx_seq_one_letter_code
_entity_poly.pdbx_strand_id
1 'polypeptide(L)'
;MHGLIHIIFKGFVVDTFGQDAWQEIMRKAGVEDDSTILKMQQYDDSLTFAAIQIGSEVAGAPMDAALELFGAYFVQFAAGNGFLSLLKSLGSNLAELLSNLNILHHNIERDFTSAVFPLFEVQAASQPSAKGDHTFILQYGSSRPGLFPLLRGALKKTADLLFDAELEIRELAPTAADPAALPWARTTTPTEAQVSMEMELTVRPRSVAQQASSQEPPRNGHGTFYHSSAHPKTTTPTPTTTPPSQNSPGSNNKNNNNNSNNSSNNNSNNNRNNNNNNSYSFFDLHSALASIWACNSAACKDSTQSSTQLEVVEAEPDWFSRSSAHLEVVEPEPNWFSKVAASCKEKHAAVDKVCAAYQNLDDATHPYFKLSAKDRVKVGVSLFRGVVAGQIAAPWTDQTELAQATEFWAAYEKLDSFYAQSRDWLQPGVVGTFPRKEGKIRFLSQSWGLPTGWDQVMGPNSSYSQAKAAEICCVAKDIASRELGDVSRWREVGFWLDKCCIPQGDKVLMSWCVNLLEEFIVFSDGLIVLVPWTYFTRLWCVYEWVCFLLVHDPMDIEICADPFIRDSTMALYISCISNFKLESCQCFHEPDRAILLAKVDLYYKSRAAFERFLKFTSIALFARCAASRRSGKAAAALKPWSDLASGSGFSELTGKLQLMAELLPGWRLEAVAGAKGGATHDVQSMVARKVDDWFRAEMVPLILAERSQAAAEKGLAYIKDLRGAAGLPH
;
A
#
# COMPACT_ATOMS: atom_id res chain seq x y z
N MET A 1 6.72 11.65 23.93
CA MET A 1 6.29 11.16 22.61
C MET A 1 7.14 9.96 22.20
N HIS A 2 6.88 9.34 21.04
CA HIS A 2 7.70 8.23 20.54
C HIS A 2 9.10 8.73 20.14
N GLY A 3 10.15 7.95 20.43
CA GLY A 3 11.56 8.33 20.24
C GLY A 3 11.95 8.73 18.81
N LEU A 4 11.20 8.26 17.81
CA LEU A 4 11.31 8.72 16.42
C LEU A 4 11.21 10.26 16.31
N ILE A 5 10.35 10.90 17.10
CA ILE A 5 10.23 12.36 17.13
C ILE A 5 11.51 13.02 17.66
N HIS A 6 12.20 12.40 18.62
CA HIS A 6 13.48 12.90 19.14
C HIS A 6 14.61 12.74 18.12
N ILE A 7 14.62 11.64 17.35
CA ILE A 7 15.58 11.42 16.23
C ILE A 7 15.40 12.51 15.16
N ILE A 8 14.15 12.76 14.73
CA ILE A 8 13.86 13.78 13.71
C ILE A 8 14.13 15.19 14.27
N PHE A 9 13.92 15.43 15.57
CA PHE A 9 14.27 16.70 16.23
C PHE A 9 15.79 16.93 16.32
N LYS A 10 16.58 15.89 16.63
CA LYS A 10 18.06 15.96 16.55
C LYS A 10 18.50 16.29 15.12
N GLY A 11 17.93 15.61 14.11
CA GLY A 11 18.19 15.91 12.70
C GLY A 11 17.89 17.37 12.35
N PHE A 12 16.70 17.85 12.70
CA PHE A 12 16.29 19.25 12.51
C PHE A 12 17.29 20.24 13.13
N VAL A 13 17.70 20.01 14.39
CA VAL A 13 18.65 20.91 15.08
C VAL A 13 20.01 20.88 14.40
N VAL A 14 20.55 19.70 14.10
CA VAL A 14 21.90 19.56 13.52
C VAL A 14 21.95 20.12 12.10
N ASP A 15 20.95 19.86 11.26
CA ASP A 15 20.89 20.36 9.88
C ASP A 15 20.64 21.87 9.79
N THR A 16 19.92 22.45 10.76
CA THR A 16 19.53 23.88 10.73
C THR A 16 20.48 24.78 11.53
N PHE A 17 20.99 24.30 12.66
CA PHE A 17 21.77 25.09 13.64
C PHE A 17 23.13 24.48 13.99
N GLY A 18 23.46 23.28 13.48
CA GLY A 18 24.74 22.61 13.70
C GLY A 18 24.82 21.79 14.98
N GLN A 19 25.89 20.99 15.09
CA GLN A 19 26.10 20.08 16.23
C GLN A 19 26.23 20.80 17.57
N ASP A 20 26.83 22.00 17.60
CA ASP A 20 27.02 22.78 18.84
C ASP A 20 25.69 23.20 19.47
N ALA A 21 24.68 23.52 18.65
CA ALA A 21 23.33 23.81 19.12
C ALA A 21 22.68 22.57 19.75
N TRP A 22 22.88 21.38 19.18
CA TRP A 22 22.42 20.12 19.78
C TRP A 22 23.10 19.87 21.14
N GLN A 23 24.42 20.08 21.25
CA GLN A 23 25.13 19.91 22.53
C GLN A 23 24.66 20.90 23.61
N GLU A 24 24.35 22.15 23.26
CA GLU A 24 23.78 23.11 24.21
C GLU A 24 22.35 22.73 24.64
N ILE A 25 21.52 22.17 23.75
CA ILE A 25 20.21 21.61 24.11
C ILE A 25 20.37 20.45 25.09
N MET A 26 21.25 19.49 24.79
CA MET A 26 21.55 18.34 25.65
C MET A 26 22.02 18.78 27.05
N ARG A 27 22.96 19.74 27.09
CA ARG A 27 23.50 20.32 28.33
C ARG A 27 22.42 21.05 29.15
N LYS A 28 21.53 21.82 28.50
CA LYS A 28 20.38 22.47 29.16
C LYS A 28 19.33 21.48 29.65
N ALA A 29 19.12 20.38 28.92
CA ALA A 29 18.18 19.33 29.28
C ALA A 29 18.68 18.41 30.41
N GLY A 30 19.96 18.52 30.81
CA GLY A 30 20.56 17.67 31.83
C GLY A 30 20.83 16.24 31.35
N VAL A 31 21.00 16.05 30.04
CA VAL A 31 21.23 14.73 29.42
C VAL A 31 22.69 14.63 28.96
N GLU A 32 23.43 13.64 29.45
CA GLU A 32 24.86 13.46 29.17
C GLU A 32 25.13 12.64 27.90
N ASP A 33 24.20 11.75 27.52
CA ASP A 33 24.29 10.85 26.37
C ASP A 33 22.98 10.86 25.59
N ASP A 34 23.02 11.24 24.30
CA ASP A 34 21.79 11.28 23.48
C ASP A 34 21.23 9.90 23.14
N SER A 35 22.00 8.82 23.31
CA SER A 35 21.47 7.46 23.23
C SER A 35 20.34 7.21 24.24
N THR A 36 20.27 7.97 25.34
CA THR A 36 19.22 7.83 26.36
C THR A 36 17.84 8.32 25.90
N ILE A 37 17.78 9.29 24.97
CA ILE A 37 16.53 9.89 24.46
C ILE A 37 16.19 9.50 23.02
N LEU A 38 17.14 8.91 22.28
CA LEU A 38 16.98 8.50 20.88
C LEU A 38 16.53 7.04 20.69
N LYS A 39 16.30 6.28 21.77
CA LYS A 39 15.82 4.88 21.67
C LYS A 39 14.40 4.83 21.08
N MET A 40 14.12 3.80 20.26
CA MET A 40 12.81 3.57 19.65
C MET A 40 11.82 2.98 20.67
N GLN A 41 11.33 3.85 21.56
CA GLN A 41 10.34 3.56 22.60
C GLN A 41 9.41 4.77 22.79
N GLN A 42 8.30 4.59 23.51
CA GLN A 42 7.48 5.70 23.97
C GLN A 42 8.12 6.38 25.19
N TYR A 43 8.29 7.70 25.12
CA TYR A 43 8.65 8.56 26.26
C TYR A 43 7.42 9.37 26.69
N ASP A 44 7.47 9.91 27.90
CA ASP A 44 6.55 10.96 28.35
C ASP A 44 6.55 12.15 27.36
N ASP A 45 5.40 12.81 27.19
CA ASP A 45 5.28 13.94 26.26
C ASP A 45 5.92 15.21 26.80
N SER A 46 6.02 15.39 28.12
CA SER A 46 6.73 16.52 28.75
C SER A 46 8.21 16.56 28.38
N LEU A 47 8.87 15.40 28.24
CA LEU A 47 10.27 15.32 27.78
C LEU A 47 10.42 15.88 26.36
N THR A 48 9.51 15.52 25.46
CA THR A 48 9.52 16.02 24.08
C THR A 48 9.24 17.53 24.02
N PHE A 49 8.27 18.02 24.79
CA PHE A 49 7.99 19.46 24.87
C PHE A 49 9.15 20.25 25.50
N ALA A 50 9.80 19.71 26.54
CA ALA A 50 10.97 20.33 27.16
C ALA A 50 12.16 20.43 26.17
N ALA A 51 12.45 19.38 25.41
CA ALA A 51 13.49 19.40 24.38
C ALA A 51 13.22 20.47 23.30
N ILE A 52 11.97 20.59 22.84
CA ILE A 52 11.57 21.62 21.86
C ILE A 52 11.65 23.04 22.45
N GLN A 53 11.20 23.24 23.70
CA GLN A 53 11.31 24.52 24.42
C GLN A 53 12.77 24.97 24.53
N ILE A 54 13.65 24.07 24.97
CA ILE A 54 15.08 24.31 25.10
C ILE A 54 15.69 24.65 23.72
N GLY A 55 15.30 23.93 22.66
CA GLY A 55 15.71 24.24 21.28
C GLY A 55 15.24 25.61 20.80
N SER A 56 14.00 25.99 21.10
CA SER A 56 13.44 27.31 20.77
C SER A 56 14.23 28.44 21.43
N GLU A 57 14.62 28.27 22.70
CA GLU A 57 15.48 29.21 23.43
C GLU A 57 16.90 29.29 22.86
N VAL A 58 17.50 28.16 22.48
CA VAL A 58 18.86 28.11 21.89
C VAL A 58 18.87 28.75 20.50
N ALA A 59 17.81 28.57 19.72
CA ALA A 59 17.63 29.21 18.42
C ALA A 59 17.19 30.69 18.51
N GLY A 60 16.82 31.19 19.70
CA GLY A 60 16.27 32.54 19.90
C GLY A 60 14.90 32.76 19.24
N ALA A 61 14.15 31.69 18.97
CA ALA A 61 12.89 31.72 18.23
C ALA A 61 11.66 31.63 19.16
N PRO A 62 10.51 32.22 18.78
CA PRO A 62 9.24 31.92 19.43
C PRO A 62 8.84 30.45 19.24
N MET A 63 8.25 29.83 20.26
CA MET A 63 7.84 28.42 20.27
C MET A 63 7.04 28.03 19.02
N ASP A 64 6.01 28.80 18.68
CA ASP A 64 5.14 28.53 17.51
C ASP A 64 5.93 28.50 16.20
N ALA A 65 6.91 29.40 16.03
CA ALA A 65 7.76 29.45 14.85
C ALA A 65 8.78 28.29 14.82
N ALA A 66 9.33 27.90 15.97
CA ALA A 66 10.20 26.74 16.08
C ALA A 66 9.45 25.43 15.77
N LEU A 67 8.22 25.29 16.28
CA LEU A 67 7.32 24.19 15.96
C LEU A 67 6.92 24.17 14.48
N GLU A 68 6.59 25.32 13.88
CA GLU A 68 6.25 25.41 12.45
C GLU A 68 7.44 25.04 11.55
N LEU A 69 8.66 25.49 11.88
CA LEU A 69 9.89 25.06 11.20
C LEU A 69 10.14 23.55 11.39
N PHE A 70 9.96 23.01 12.59
CA PHE A 70 10.14 21.58 12.86
C PHE A 70 9.10 20.72 12.11
N GLY A 71 7.85 21.16 12.02
CA GLY A 71 6.81 20.49 11.23
C GLY A 71 7.10 20.50 9.73
N ALA A 72 7.63 21.60 9.21
CA ALA A 72 8.12 21.67 7.84
C ALA A 72 9.36 20.79 7.61
N TYR A 73 10.27 20.68 8.59
CA TYR A 73 11.40 19.76 8.52
C TYR A 73 10.94 18.30 8.56
N PHE A 74 9.99 17.93 9.42
CA PHE A 74 9.46 16.55 9.54
C PHE A 74 8.99 15.98 8.19
N VAL A 75 8.27 16.79 7.39
CA VAL A 75 7.80 16.37 6.05
C VAL A 75 8.96 16.24 5.05
N GLN A 76 9.96 17.13 5.11
CA GLN A 76 11.18 17.02 4.30
C GLN A 76 12.01 15.79 4.69
N PHE A 77 12.17 15.53 5.98
CA PHE A 77 12.89 14.38 6.51
C PHE A 77 12.23 13.07 6.08
N ALA A 78 10.90 12.96 6.21
CA ALA A 78 10.17 11.78 5.75
C ALA A 78 10.30 11.58 4.23
N ALA A 79 10.13 12.65 3.44
CA ALA A 79 10.27 12.58 1.99
C ALA A 79 11.70 12.21 1.54
N GLY A 80 12.72 12.83 2.14
CA GLY A 80 14.14 12.62 1.83
C GLY A 80 14.64 11.24 2.25
N ASN A 81 14.21 10.76 3.42
CA ASN A 81 14.34 9.35 3.83
C ASN A 81 13.27 8.48 3.14
N GLY A 82 13.14 8.63 1.82
CA GLY A 82 12.41 7.77 0.87
C GLY A 82 10.91 7.48 1.10
N PHE A 83 10.25 8.03 2.12
CA PHE A 83 8.78 7.92 2.24
C PHE A 83 8.04 8.78 1.20
N LEU A 84 8.73 9.51 0.32
CA LEU A 84 8.13 10.34 -0.74
C LEU A 84 7.11 9.58 -1.60
N SER A 85 7.43 8.34 -2.03
CA SER A 85 6.48 7.52 -2.80
C SER A 85 5.28 7.09 -1.97
N LEU A 86 5.47 6.75 -0.69
CA LEU A 86 4.37 6.40 0.22
C LEU A 86 3.44 7.60 0.45
N LEU A 87 4.00 8.78 0.72
CA LEU A 87 3.26 10.03 0.92
C LEU A 87 2.49 10.45 -0.35
N LYS A 88 3.12 10.39 -1.53
CA LYS A 88 2.44 10.61 -2.82
C LYS A 88 1.35 9.56 -3.06
N SER A 89 1.59 8.32 -2.66
CA SER A 89 0.57 7.27 -2.73
C SER A 89 -0.60 7.45 -1.74
N LEU A 90 -0.69 8.54 -0.96
CA LEU A 90 -1.89 8.83 -0.16
C LEU A 90 -2.98 9.62 -0.91
N GLY A 91 -2.69 10.29 -2.02
CA GLY A 91 -3.72 11.04 -2.73
C GLY A 91 -3.21 11.89 -3.89
N SER A 92 -4.09 12.18 -4.85
CA SER A 92 -3.79 13.07 -5.98
C SER A 92 -3.64 14.54 -5.58
N ASN A 93 -4.16 14.90 -4.40
CA ASN A 93 -4.20 16.26 -3.85
C ASN A 93 -4.18 16.22 -2.30
N LEU A 94 -4.05 17.39 -1.67
CA LEU A 94 -3.94 17.51 -0.21
C LEU A 94 -5.19 17.01 0.55
N ALA A 95 -6.39 17.19 0.01
CA ALA A 95 -7.63 16.77 0.67
C ALA A 95 -7.79 15.23 0.66
N GLU A 96 -7.39 14.56 -0.42
CA GLU A 96 -7.26 13.11 -0.48
C GLU A 96 -6.18 12.59 0.47
N LEU A 97 -4.98 13.18 0.45
CA LEU A 97 -3.88 12.78 1.32
C LEU A 97 -4.28 12.85 2.80
N LEU A 98 -4.91 13.95 3.23
CA LEU A 98 -5.37 14.11 4.61
C LEU A 98 -6.55 13.20 4.96
N SER A 99 -7.43 12.87 4.01
CA SER A 99 -8.49 11.87 4.21
C SER A 99 -7.93 10.46 4.40
N ASN A 100 -6.82 10.13 3.74
CA ASN A 100 -6.16 8.83 3.81
C ASN A 100 -5.02 8.75 4.85
N LEU A 101 -4.61 9.87 5.45
CA LEU A 101 -3.50 9.93 6.42
C LEU A 101 -3.73 9.06 7.66
N ASN A 102 -5.00 8.91 8.09
CA ASN A 102 -5.36 8.00 9.19
C ASN A 102 -5.06 6.52 8.85
N ILE A 103 -5.07 6.13 7.57
CA ILE A 103 -4.73 4.78 7.09
C ILE A 103 -3.20 4.59 7.13
N LEU A 104 -2.41 5.61 6.78
CA LEU A 104 -0.95 5.56 6.97
C LEU A 104 -0.59 5.44 8.46
N HIS A 105 -1.18 6.29 9.31
CA HIS A 105 -0.98 6.22 10.76
C HIS A 105 -1.41 4.87 11.34
N HIS A 106 -2.48 4.25 10.83
CA HIS A 106 -2.82 2.87 11.17
C HIS A 106 -1.66 1.91 10.86
N ASN A 107 -1.18 1.91 9.62
CA ASN A 107 -0.19 0.93 9.18
C ASN A 107 1.14 1.07 9.95
N ILE A 108 1.49 2.27 10.39
CA ILE A 108 2.64 2.56 11.25
C ILE A 108 2.38 2.13 12.71
N GLU A 109 1.19 2.37 13.28
CA GLU A 109 0.83 1.98 14.66
C GLU A 109 0.93 0.46 14.89
N ARG A 110 0.82 -0.35 13.83
CA ARG A 110 0.99 -1.81 13.87
C ARG A 110 2.42 -2.25 14.18
N ASP A 111 3.41 -1.44 13.81
CA ASP A 111 4.83 -1.63 14.14
C ASP A 111 5.22 -0.84 15.41
N PHE A 112 4.44 0.18 15.79
CA PHE A 112 4.66 1.03 16.97
C PHE A 112 3.41 1.11 17.85
N THR A 113 3.04 0.00 18.50
CA THR A 113 1.77 -0.16 19.25
C THR A 113 1.59 0.76 20.46
N SER A 114 2.61 1.53 20.84
CA SER A 114 2.56 2.55 21.90
C SER A 114 2.55 3.99 21.36
N ALA A 115 2.63 4.18 20.05
CA ALA A 115 2.59 5.50 19.42
C ALA A 115 1.15 6.01 19.29
N VAL A 116 0.90 7.20 19.84
CA VAL A 116 -0.41 7.88 19.73
C VAL A 116 -0.36 8.90 18.60
N PHE A 117 -1.16 8.68 17.56
CA PHE A 117 -1.24 9.55 16.37
C PHE A 117 -2.40 10.55 16.45
N PRO A 118 -2.28 11.75 15.85
CA PRO A 118 -3.41 12.65 15.67
C PRO A 118 -4.39 12.15 14.59
N LEU A 119 -5.64 12.61 14.69
CA LEU A 119 -6.73 12.30 13.78
C LEU A 119 -7.03 13.48 12.84
N PHE A 120 -7.35 13.16 11.59
CA PHE A 120 -7.69 14.12 10.54
C PHE A 120 -9.06 13.81 9.95
N GLU A 121 -9.98 14.77 9.97
CA GLU A 121 -11.29 14.64 9.32
C GLU A 121 -11.55 15.83 8.39
N VAL A 122 -11.40 15.58 7.08
CA VAL A 122 -11.67 16.54 6.00
C VAL A 122 -13.16 16.55 5.68
N GLN A 123 -13.83 17.69 5.89
CA GLN A 123 -15.22 17.88 5.47
C GLN A 123 -15.33 18.03 3.94
N ALA A 124 -16.56 18.10 3.42
CA ALA A 124 -16.80 18.23 1.98
C ALA A 124 -16.09 19.46 1.40
N ALA A 125 -15.21 19.24 0.42
CA ALA A 125 -14.43 20.29 -0.22
C ALA A 125 -15.25 21.07 -1.26
N SER A 126 -14.90 22.34 -1.47
CA SER A 126 -15.54 23.18 -2.48
C SER A 126 -15.24 22.67 -3.88
N GLN A 127 -16.13 22.96 -4.83
CA GLN A 127 -15.74 22.94 -6.24
C GLN A 127 -14.54 23.89 -6.44
N PRO A 128 -13.56 23.56 -7.31
CA PRO A 128 -12.44 24.44 -7.58
C PRO A 128 -12.91 25.81 -8.10
N SER A 129 -12.19 26.87 -7.71
CA SER A 129 -12.42 28.22 -8.21
C SER A 129 -12.09 28.30 -9.71
N ALA A 130 -12.53 29.36 -10.39
CA ALA A 130 -12.14 29.64 -11.77
C ALA A 130 -10.61 29.88 -11.97
N LYS A 131 -9.81 29.89 -10.90
CA LYS A 131 -8.34 29.94 -10.91
C LYS A 131 -7.69 28.60 -10.51
N GLY A 132 -8.48 27.59 -10.16
CA GLY A 132 -8.00 26.32 -9.60
C GLY A 132 -7.77 26.32 -8.08
N ASP A 133 -8.15 27.38 -7.35
CA ASP A 133 -8.09 27.37 -5.88
C ASP A 133 -9.08 26.32 -5.34
N HIS A 134 -8.70 25.55 -4.32
CA HIS A 134 -9.56 24.53 -3.73
C HIS A 134 -9.61 24.67 -2.20
N THR A 135 -10.82 24.83 -1.65
CA THR A 135 -11.03 25.12 -0.23
C THR A 135 -11.77 24.00 0.47
N PHE A 136 -11.30 23.56 1.63
CA PHE A 136 -11.96 22.55 2.45
C PHE A 136 -11.74 22.80 3.95
N ILE A 137 -12.64 22.30 4.78
CA ILE A 137 -12.47 22.35 6.24
C ILE A 137 -11.76 21.08 6.70
N LEU A 138 -10.68 21.25 7.46
CA LEU A 138 -10.03 20.19 8.22
C LEU A 138 -10.40 20.34 9.70
N GLN A 139 -10.92 19.26 10.29
CA GLN A 139 -10.89 19.06 11.73
C GLN A 139 -9.65 18.24 12.10
N TYR A 140 -8.87 18.76 13.04
CA TYR A 140 -7.69 18.12 13.62
C TYR A 140 -7.95 17.78 15.08
N GLY A 141 -7.82 16.51 15.44
CA GLY A 141 -7.97 16.02 16.81
C GLY A 141 -6.65 15.50 17.39
N SER A 142 -6.30 15.94 18.60
CA SER A 142 -5.08 15.54 19.28
C SER A 142 -5.28 15.46 20.80
N SER A 143 -4.74 14.42 21.45
CA SER A 143 -4.60 14.38 22.92
C SER A 143 -3.52 15.33 23.45
N ARG A 144 -2.71 15.91 22.56
CA ARG A 144 -1.60 16.82 22.89
C ARG A 144 -1.96 18.26 22.53
N PRO A 145 -2.07 19.18 23.52
CA PRO A 145 -2.21 20.61 23.25
C PRO A 145 -0.93 21.19 22.63
N GLY A 146 -1.02 22.40 22.07
CA GLY A 146 0.15 23.16 21.60
C GLY A 146 0.81 22.68 20.30
N LEU A 147 0.47 21.51 19.74
CA LEU A 147 1.10 21.00 18.51
C LEU A 147 0.55 21.59 17.20
N PHE A 148 -0.39 22.54 17.26
CA PHE A 148 -0.96 23.12 16.05
C PHE A 148 0.05 23.87 15.15
N PRO A 149 1.03 24.65 15.65
CA PRO A 149 2.02 25.27 14.77
C PRO A 149 2.89 24.24 14.03
N LEU A 150 3.19 23.09 14.66
CA LEU A 150 3.85 21.95 14.01
C LEU A 150 2.99 21.40 12.88
N LEU A 151 1.69 21.21 13.11
CA LEU A 151 0.76 20.86 12.04
C LEU A 151 0.74 21.92 10.92
N ARG A 152 0.70 23.22 11.26
CA ARG A 152 0.68 24.32 10.29
C ARG A 152 1.87 24.22 9.33
N GLY A 153 3.07 23.96 9.86
CA GLY A 153 4.29 23.78 9.08
C GLY A 153 4.31 22.51 8.24
N ALA A 154 3.87 21.39 8.82
CA ALA A 154 3.74 20.13 8.09
C ALA A 154 2.75 20.23 6.93
N LEU A 155 1.58 20.84 7.14
CA LEU A 155 0.57 21.07 6.09
C LEU A 155 1.13 21.94 4.96
N LYS A 156 1.75 23.08 5.28
CA LYS A 156 2.35 23.99 4.28
C LYS A 156 3.44 23.28 3.47
N LYS A 157 4.35 22.55 4.11
CA LYS A 157 5.39 21.80 3.38
C LYS A 157 4.83 20.61 2.60
N THR A 158 3.73 19.99 3.05
CA THR A 158 3.05 18.93 2.28
C THR A 158 2.46 19.49 0.97
N ALA A 159 1.81 20.65 1.02
CA ALA A 159 1.30 21.34 -0.17
C ALA A 159 2.43 21.72 -1.15
N ASP A 160 3.50 22.32 -0.62
CA ASP A 160 4.68 22.75 -1.38
C ASP A 160 5.45 21.58 -2.02
N LEU A 161 5.76 20.53 -1.26
CA LEU A 161 6.67 19.45 -1.67
C LEU A 161 5.99 18.34 -2.49
N LEU A 162 4.69 18.08 -2.26
CA LEU A 162 3.99 16.97 -2.93
C LEU A 162 3.08 17.44 -4.07
N PHE A 163 2.58 18.69 -4.01
CA PHE A 163 1.52 19.19 -4.91
C PHE A 163 1.85 20.53 -5.61
N ASP A 164 3.04 21.09 -5.40
CA ASP A 164 3.48 22.42 -5.87
C ASP A 164 2.42 23.52 -5.67
N ALA A 165 1.85 23.56 -4.46
CA ALA A 165 0.80 24.46 -4.08
C ALA A 165 1.17 25.32 -2.87
N GLU A 166 0.75 26.58 -2.88
CA GLU A 166 0.70 27.42 -1.70
C GLU A 166 -0.55 27.05 -0.86
N LEU A 167 -0.43 27.12 0.46
CA LEU A 167 -1.51 26.77 1.39
C LEU A 167 -1.79 27.91 2.36
N GLU A 168 -2.98 28.50 2.25
CA GLU A 168 -3.53 29.37 3.27
C GLU A 168 -4.29 28.54 4.30
N ILE A 169 -4.08 28.86 5.59
CA ILE A 169 -4.66 28.15 6.73
C ILE A 169 -5.37 29.19 7.60
N ARG A 170 -6.70 29.21 7.54
CA ARG A 170 -7.55 30.10 8.33
C ARG A 170 -8.18 29.30 9.47
N GLU A 171 -7.70 29.53 10.68
CA GLU A 171 -8.34 29.01 11.89
C GLU A 171 -9.79 29.50 11.96
N LEU A 172 -10.72 28.57 12.21
CA LEU A 172 -12.11 28.92 12.46
C LEU A 172 -12.29 29.17 13.95
N ALA A 173 -13.01 30.23 14.30
CA ALA A 173 -13.43 30.45 15.68
C ALA A 173 -14.24 29.22 16.13
N PRO A 174 -14.07 28.74 17.39
CA PRO A 174 -14.85 27.61 17.89
C PRO A 174 -16.33 27.85 17.63
N THR A 175 -16.92 27.02 16.76
CA THR A 175 -18.33 27.15 16.42
C THR A 175 -19.15 26.98 17.69
N ALA A 176 -20.15 27.83 17.89
CA ALA A 176 -21.15 27.66 18.95
C ALA A 176 -22.12 26.50 18.63
N ALA A 177 -21.60 25.45 18.01
CA ALA A 177 -22.23 24.16 17.92
C ALA A 177 -22.35 23.59 19.34
N ASP A 178 -23.46 22.92 19.61
CA ASP A 178 -23.61 22.03 20.75
C ASP A 178 -22.38 21.09 20.81
N PRO A 179 -21.70 20.90 21.96
CA PRO A 179 -20.66 19.89 22.10
C PRO A 179 -21.12 18.48 21.69
N ALA A 180 -22.42 18.17 21.75
CA ALA A 180 -22.95 16.94 21.18
C ALA A 180 -23.02 16.94 19.64
N ALA A 181 -22.96 18.06 18.93
CA ALA A 181 -23.01 18.07 17.47
C ALA A 181 -21.77 17.47 16.79
N LEU A 182 -20.61 17.45 17.47
CA LEU A 182 -19.37 16.90 16.92
C LEU A 182 -19.35 15.36 17.05
N PRO A 183 -19.09 14.58 15.96
CA PRO A 183 -19.21 13.11 15.96
C PRO A 183 -18.35 12.37 16.99
N TRP A 184 -17.24 12.97 17.40
CA TRP A 184 -16.30 12.41 18.36
C TRP A 184 -16.38 13.04 19.76
N ALA A 185 -17.28 14.00 20.02
CA ALA A 185 -17.42 14.64 21.34
C ALA A 185 -18.62 14.12 22.18
N ARG A 186 -19.53 13.31 21.62
CA ARG A 186 -20.58 12.57 22.38
C ARG A 186 -20.04 11.37 23.21
N THR A 187 -18.73 11.32 23.47
CA THR A 187 -17.99 10.05 23.30
C THR A 187 -17.05 9.70 24.45
N THR A 188 -16.62 10.68 25.24
CA THR A 188 -15.53 10.54 26.23
C THR A 188 -15.92 11.11 27.59
N THR A 189 -15.52 10.43 28.66
CA THR A 189 -15.58 10.98 30.01
C THR A 189 -14.56 12.12 30.18
N PRO A 190 -14.81 13.14 31.03
CA PRO A 190 -14.19 14.46 30.88
C PRO A 190 -12.72 14.60 31.34
N THR A 191 -11.99 13.52 31.54
CA THR A 191 -10.72 13.49 32.29
C THR A 191 -9.46 13.79 31.49
N GLU A 192 -9.49 13.70 30.17
CA GLU A 192 -8.34 14.05 29.30
C GLU A 192 -8.79 15.03 28.21
N ALA A 193 -8.28 16.26 28.28
CA ALA A 193 -8.69 17.36 27.42
C ALA A 193 -8.05 17.26 26.03
N GLN A 194 -8.71 16.54 25.12
CA GLN A 194 -8.35 16.56 23.69
C GLN A 194 -8.52 17.97 23.12
N VAL A 195 -7.50 18.45 22.41
CA VAL A 195 -7.59 19.67 21.62
C VAL A 195 -8.10 19.31 20.24
N SER A 196 -9.29 19.80 19.91
CA SER A 196 -9.80 19.87 18.55
C SER A 196 -9.62 21.27 18.00
N MET A 197 -9.17 21.36 16.76
CA MET A 197 -9.15 22.61 15.99
C MET A 197 -9.80 22.41 14.64
N GLU A 198 -10.69 23.33 14.28
CA GLU A 198 -11.32 23.39 12.97
C GLU A 198 -10.68 24.53 12.16
N MET A 199 -10.25 24.24 10.94
CA MET A 199 -9.53 25.20 10.09
C MET A 199 -9.96 25.08 8.63
N GLU A 200 -10.12 26.21 7.98
CA GLU A 200 -10.32 26.30 6.53
C GLU A 200 -8.95 26.31 5.84
N LEU A 201 -8.74 25.30 4.98
CA LEU A 201 -7.55 25.13 4.17
C LEU A 201 -7.88 25.55 2.74
N THR A 202 -7.17 26.56 2.22
CA THR A 202 -7.28 26.98 0.81
C THR A 202 -5.97 26.70 0.09
N VAL A 203 -6.00 25.70 -0.79
CA VAL A 203 -4.89 25.28 -1.64
C VAL A 203 -4.90 26.13 -2.91
N ARG A 204 -3.76 26.73 -3.25
CA ARG A 204 -3.55 27.51 -4.48
C ARG A 204 -2.43 26.88 -5.31
N PRO A 205 -2.73 26.29 -6.48
CA PRO A 205 -1.70 25.80 -7.39
C PRO A 205 -0.76 26.95 -7.79
N ARG A 206 0.56 26.73 -7.79
CA ARG A 206 1.48 27.75 -8.31
C ARG A 206 1.29 27.92 -9.82
N SER A 207 1.27 29.17 -10.29
CA SER A 207 1.23 29.43 -11.73
C SER A 207 2.58 29.09 -12.38
N VAL A 208 2.56 28.71 -13.66
CA VAL A 208 3.78 28.41 -14.45
C VAL A 208 4.77 29.58 -14.46
N ALA A 209 4.28 30.82 -14.30
CA ALA A 209 5.11 32.02 -14.18
C ALA A 209 5.86 32.12 -12.82
N GLN A 210 5.31 31.56 -11.74
CA GLN A 210 5.93 31.55 -10.41
C GLN A 210 6.92 30.36 -10.24
N GLN A 211 6.70 29.26 -10.97
CA GLN A 211 7.67 28.16 -11.03
C GLN A 211 9.04 28.66 -11.54
N ALA A 212 9.04 29.58 -12.52
CA ALA A 212 10.26 30.20 -13.05
C ALA A 212 11.01 31.12 -12.05
N SER A 213 10.32 31.69 -11.06
CA SER A 213 10.94 32.53 -10.02
C SER A 213 11.34 31.77 -8.75
N SER A 214 11.13 30.44 -8.71
CA SER A 214 11.31 29.61 -7.51
C SER A 214 12.66 28.87 -7.47
N GLN A 215 13.57 29.13 -8.41
CA GLN A 215 14.94 28.61 -8.34
C GLN A 215 15.78 29.46 -7.36
N GLU A 216 16.25 28.85 -6.26
CA GLU A 216 17.21 29.52 -5.36
C GLU A 216 18.49 29.93 -6.11
N PRO A 217 19.08 31.10 -5.81
CA PRO A 217 20.43 31.42 -6.27
C PRO A 217 21.45 30.47 -5.62
N PRO A 218 22.57 30.13 -6.30
CA PRO A 218 23.55 29.21 -5.75
C PRO A 218 24.15 29.73 -4.44
N ARG A 219 24.16 28.88 -3.41
CA ARG A 219 24.69 29.19 -2.07
C ARG A 219 26.21 29.41 -2.10
N ASN A 220 26.63 30.65 -2.28
CA ASN A 220 28.01 31.06 -2.04
C ASN A 220 28.33 30.96 -0.53
N GLY A 221 29.51 30.43 -0.20
CA GLY A 221 29.84 30.01 1.17
C GLY A 221 30.42 31.08 2.09
N HIS A 222 30.54 30.71 3.37
CA HIS A 222 31.30 31.37 4.44
C HIS A 222 31.03 32.87 4.68
N GLY A 223 29.92 33.18 5.35
CA GLY A 223 29.77 34.45 6.06
C GLY A 223 30.65 34.49 7.32
N THR A 224 31.74 35.25 7.31
CA THR A 224 32.56 35.53 8.49
C THR A 224 31.96 36.67 9.33
N PHE A 225 32.05 36.55 10.65
CA PHE A 225 31.66 37.61 11.59
C PHE A 225 32.43 38.92 11.34
N TYR A 226 31.73 40.05 11.40
CA TYR A 226 32.31 41.35 11.74
C TYR A 226 31.32 42.21 12.55
N HIS A 227 31.86 43.01 13.48
CA HIS A 227 31.11 43.85 14.41
C HIS A 227 30.95 45.32 13.92
N SER A 228 29.89 45.98 14.41
CA SER A 228 29.87 47.38 14.89
C SER A 228 29.21 48.51 14.05
N SER A 229 28.35 49.24 14.76
CA SER A 229 28.13 50.72 14.75
C SER A 229 27.73 51.49 13.48
N ALA A 230 26.42 51.72 13.36
CA ALA A 230 25.74 53.03 13.22
C ALA A 230 26.50 54.28 12.68
N HIS A 231 26.04 54.85 11.55
CA HIS A 231 25.18 56.06 11.48
C HIS A 231 24.87 56.48 10.00
N PRO A 232 23.85 57.32 9.72
CA PRO A 232 23.29 57.50 8.37
C PRO A 232 23.72 58.79 7.63
N LYS A 233 23.56 58.82 6.28
CA LYS A 233 23.37 60.06 5.49
C LYS A 233 22.84 59.84 4.05
N THR A 234 21.57 60.20 3.84
CA THR A 234 21.00 61.05 2.75
C THR A 234 21.31 60.87 1.24
N THR A 235 20.24 61.15 0.46
CA THR A 235 20.17 61.76 -0.91
C THR A 235 20.38 60.93 -2.20
N THR A 236 19.23 60.60 -2.81
CA THR A 236 18.79 60.62 -4.23
C THR A 236 19.40 61.68 -5.18
N PRO A 237 19.19 61.65 -6.54
CA PRO A 237 18.47 60.66 -7.41
C PRO A 237 19.18 60.28 -8.76
N THR A 238 18.43 59.51 -9.57
CA THR A 238 18.50 59.12 -11.00
C THR A 238 18.80 60.26 -12.03
N PRO A 239 19.20 59.98 -13.30
CA PRO A 239 18.26 59.47 -14.33
C PRO A 239 18.78 58.45 -15.38
N THR A 240 17.80 57.91 -16.12
CA THR A 240 17.81 56.86 -17.18
C THR A 240 18.34 57.27 -18.55
N THR A 241 18.72 56.29 -19.41
CA THR A 241 18.26 56.21 -20.83
C THR A 241 18.56 54.85 -21.52
N THR A 242 17.73 54.48 -22.51
CA THR A 242 17.75 53.27 -23.37
C THR A 242 16.85 53.48 -24.61
N PRO A 243 16.81 52.62 -25.66
CA PRO A 243 17.66 51.47 -26.00
C PRO A 243 18.48 51.80 -27.30
N PRO A 244 18.28 51.35 -28.58
CA PRO A 244 17.55 50.22 -29.20
C PRO A 244 18.36 49.34 -30.23
N SER A 245 17.80 48.15 -30.51
CA SER A 245 17.69 47.44 -31.81
C SER A 245 18.90 46.97 -32.68
N GLN A 246 18.96 45.64 -32.85
CA GLN A 246 18.98 44.88 -34.13
C GLN A 246 20.22 44.89 -35.07
N ASN A 247 20.93 43.75 -35.21
CA ASN A 247 20.68 42.73 -36.26
C ASN A 247 21.78 41.65 -36.40
N SER A 248 21.34 40.40 -36.57
CA SER A 248 22.08 39.27 -37.20
C SER A 248 21.97 39.37 -38.75
N PRO A 249 22.65 38.56 -39.62
CA PRO A 249 23.21 37.22 -39.42
C PRO A 249 24.57 36.92 -40.13
N GLY A 250 25.04 35.67 -40.05
CA GLY A 250 26.14 35.16 -40.90
C GLY A 250 26.53 33.71 -40.62
N SER A 251 26.46 32.84 -41.63
CA SER A 251 26.93 31.44 -41.59
C SER A 251 28.22 31.27 -42.38
N ASN A 252 29.18 30.43 -41.91
CA ASN A 252 29.72 29.31 -42.73
C ASN A 252 30.84 28.48 -42.07
N ASN A 253 30.59 27.17 -41.93
CA ASN A 253 31.32 26.04 -42.54
C ASN A 253 32.87 25.85 -42.42
N LYS A 254 33.26 24.58 -42.15
CA LYS A 254 34.49 23.84 -42.60
C LYS A 254 35.85 24.25 -41.95
N ASN A 255 36.79 23.37 -41.58
CA ASN A 255 37.10 21.99 -42.03
C ASN A 255 38.24 21.35 -41.18
N ASN A 256 38.38 20.02 -41.29
CA ASN A 256 39.63 19.22 -41.33
C ASN A 256 40.54 18.97 -40.09
N ASN A 257 40.41 17.74 -39.56
CA ASN A 257 41.36 16.61 -39.69
C ASN A 257 42.71 16.51 -38.90
N ASN A 258 42.79 15.36 -38.21
CA ASN A 258 43.87 14.34 -38.20
C ASN A 258 45.13 14.50 -37.32
N ASN A 259 45.33 13.45 -36.50
CA ASN A 259 46.60 12.75 -36.20
C ASN A 259 47.73 13.51 -35.46
N SER A 260 48.57 12.87 -34.64
CA SER A 260 48.55 11.49 -34.07
C SER A 260 49.63 11.38 -32.97
N ASN A 261 49.51 10.38 -32.09
CA ASN A 261 50.57 9.69 -31.33
C ASN A 261 51.82 10.49 -30.89
N ASN A 262 52.09 10.59 -29.57
CA ASN A 262 52.97 9.58 -28.96
C ASN A 262 52.93 9.52 -27.42
N SER A 263 53.54 8.46 -26.88
CA SER A 263 53.73 8.16 -25.44
C SER A 263 54.88 8.95 -24.79
N SER A 264 54.79 9.26 -23.48
CA SER A 264 55.80 8.84 -22.47
C SER A 264 55.57 9.37 -21.03
N ASN A 265 55.44 8.43 -20.08
CA ASN A 265 55.97 8.35 -18.70
C ASN A 265 56.15 9.55 -17.72
N ASN A 266 55.80 9.22 -16.46
CA ASN A 266 56.44 9.55 -15.17
C ASN A 266 56.14 10.86 -14.38
N ASN A 267 55.59 10.64 -13.17
CA ASN A 267 55.89 11.27 -11.86
C ASN A 267 56.20 12.79 -11.80
N SER A 268 55.50 13.60 -11.00
CA SER A 268 55.52 13.47 -9.53
C SER A 268 54.51 14.39 -8.78
N ASN A 269 54.02 13.89 -7.63
CA ASN A 269 53.75 14.59 -6.37
C ASN A 269 52.75 15.78 -6.23
N ASN A 270 51.86 15.58 -5.24
CA ASN A 270 51.45 16.50 -4.15
C ASN A 270 50.22 17.44 -4.27
N ASN A 271 49.16 17.00 -3.56
CA ASN A 271 48.46 17.75 -2.49
C ASN A 271 47.82 19.12 -2.79
N ARG A 272 46.48 19.13 -2.93
CA ARG A 272 45.53 19.53 -1.86
C ARG A 272 44.07 19.53 -2.37
N ASN A 273 43.14 19.19 -1.46
CA ASN A 273 41.74 19.60 -1.29
C ASN A 273 40.81 19.67 -2.55
N ASN A 274 39.50 19.41 -2.47
CA ASN A 274 38.60 19.40 -1.31
C ASN A 274 37.44 18.42 -1.51
N ASN A 275 36.75 18.04 -0.43
CA ASN A 275 35.52 17.24 -0.50
C ASN A 275 34.33 18.06 -1.00
N ASN A 276 33.40 17.42 -1.73
CA ASN A 276 32.01 17.24 -1.28
C ASN A 276 31.16 16.52 -2.34
N ASN A 277 30.60 15.37 -1.98
CA ASN A 277 29.38 14.82 -2.56
C ASN A 277 28.85 13.73 -1.62
N ASN A 278 27.64 13.93 -1.08
CA ASN A 278 27.02 13.01 -0.14
C ASN A 278 25.62 12.67 -0.68
N SER A 279 25.34 11.39 -0.90
CA SER A 279 24.09 10.91 -1.52
C SER A 279 23.39 9.95 -0.58
N TYR A 280 22.39 10.44 0.15
CA TYR A 280 21.62 9.68 1.14
C TYR A 280 20.38 9.04 0.53
N SER A 281 19.86 8.00 1.21
CA SER A 281 18.74 7.17 0.77
C SER A 281 17.95 6.62 1.97
N PHE A 282 16.80 5.96 1.73
CA PHE A 282 15.87 5.45 2.75
C PHE A 282 16.53 4.64 3.90
N PHE A 283 17.66 3.98 3.62
CA PHE A 283 18.41 3.16 4.58
C PHE A 283 18.72 3.89 5.91
N ASP A 284 18.81 5.23 5.89
CA ASP A 284 19.27 6.06 6.99
C ASP A 284 18.20 6.42 8.05
N LEU A 285 17.30 5.50 8.39
CA LEU A 285 16.66 5.48 9.72
C LEU A 285 17.22 4.40 10.65
N HIS A 286 17.78 3.30 10.11
CA HIS A 286 18.57 2.34 10.88
C HIS A 286 20.08 2.53 10.62
N SER A 287 20.47 2.84 9.37
CA SER A 287 21.85 3.19 9.05
C SER A 287 22.29 4.55 9.57
N ALA A 288 21.41 5.53 9.80
CA ALA A 288 21.79 6.75 10.53
C ALA A 288 22.14 6.46 12.00
N LEU A 289 21.35 5.61 12.65
CA LEU A 289 21.61 5.19 14.03
C LEU A 289 22.91 4.37 14.15
N ALA A 290 23.33 3.68 13.08
CA ALA A 290 24.62 2.97 13.01
C ALA A 290 25.79 3.84 12.52
N SER A 291 25.59 4.81 11.63
CA SER A 291 26.64 5.66 11.04
C SER A 291 26.99 6.87 11.90
N ILE A 292 26.17 7.21 12.89
CA ILE A 292 26.60 7.92 14.12
C ILE A 292 27.80 7.21 14.80
N TRP A 293 28.06 5.93 14.46
CA TRP A 293 29.15 5.11 15.00
C TRP A 293 30.17 4.58 13.97
N ALA A 294 30.09 4.95 12.68
CA ALA A 294 31.01 4.43 11.67
C ALA A 294 31.30 5.39 10.50
N CYS A 295 32.56 5.81 10.36
CA CYS A 295 33.07 6.43 9.13
C CYS A 295 33.73 5.38 8.21
N ASN A 296 33.51 5.49 6.89
CA ASN A 296 34.54 5.77 5.87
C ASN A 296 34.38 4.98 4.54
N SER A 297 34.35 5.72 3.41
CA SER A 297 34.60 5.29 2.01
C SER A 297 33.63 4.30 1.30
N ALA A 298 33.51 4.24 -0.03
CA ALA A 298 33.56 5.27 -1.10
C ALA A 298 33.19 4.66 -2.49
N ALA A 299 32.50 5.43 -3.36
CA ALA A 299 32.47 5.29 -4.85
C ALA A 299 31.79 4.03 -5.47
N CYS A 300 31.23 4.02 -6.71
CA CYS A 300 30.84 5.06 -7.69
C CYS A 300 30.01 4.49 -8.88
N LYS A 301 28.97 5.24 -9.34
CA LYS A 301 28.69 5.62 -10.77
C LYS A 301 28.30 4.55 -11.83
N ASP A 302 27.76 4.87 -13.02
CA ASP A 302 27.07 6.03 -13.67
C ASP A 302 26.41 5.46 -14.97
N SER A 303 25.41 5.99 -15.69
CA SER A 303 24.27 6.92 -15.44
C SER A 303 23.41 7.05 -16.75
N THR A 304 22.28 7.80 -16.77
CA THR A 304 21.54 8.33 -17.97
C THR A 304 20.70 7.35 -18.85
N GLN A 305 19.65 7.73 -19.62
CA GLN A 305 19.01 9.05 -19.90
C GLN A 305 17.54 8.98 -20.42
N SER A 306 16.81 10.10 -20.26
CA SER A 306 15.74 10.70 -21.09
C SER A 306 14.44 9.95 -21.47
N SER A 307 13.32 10.69 -21.44
CA SER A 307 12.01 10.33 -22.00
C SER A 307 11.67 11.19 -23.24
N THR A 308 10.69 10.76 -24.05
CA THR A 308 9.50 11.53 -24.50
C THR A 308 8.84 10.89 -25.73
N GLN A 309 7.54 10.57 -25.62
CA GLN A 309 6.42 10.97 -26.51
C GLN A 309 5.20 10.06 -26.28
N LEU A 310 4.00 10.60 -26.54
CA LEU A 310 2.72 9.91 -26.38
C LEU A 310 2.10 9.72 -27.77
N GLU A 311 1.98 8.48 -28.21
CA GLU A 311 1.12 8.10 -29.34
C GLU A 311 0.13 7.02 -28.90
N VAL A 312 -1.03 6.98 -29.56
CA VAL A 312 -2.08 5.99 -29.30
C VAL A 312 -1.70 4.70 -30.02
N VAL A 313 -1.53 3.61 -29.27
CA VAL A 313 -1.20 2.28 -29.80
C VAL A 313 -2.30 1.30 -29.42
N GLU A 314 -2.93 0.71 -30.44
CA GLU A 314 -3.86 -0.41 -30.29
C GLU A 314 -3.09 -1.69 -29.94
N ALA A 315 -3.62 -2.50 -29.02
CA ALA A 315 -2.88 -3.62 -28.46
C ALA A 315 -2.99 -4.90 -29.31
N GLU A 316 -2.18 -5.02 -30.36
CA GLU A 316 -1.97 -6.28 -31.09
C GLU A 316 -0.79 -7.11 -30.51
N PRO A 317 -0.93 -8.43 -30.32
CA PRO A 317 0.08 -9.25 -29.66
C PRO A 317 0.95 -10.09 -30.64
N ASP A 318 2.08 -9.56 -31.11
CA ASP A 318 3.13 -10.38 -31.77
C ASP A 318 4.23 -10.79 -30.77
N TRP A 319 4.16 -12.05 -30.32
CA TRP A 319 5.09 -12.67 -29.37
C TRP A 319 5.77 -13.93 -29.94
N PHE A 320 5.81 -14.09 -31.27
CA PHE A 320 6.32 -15.32 -31.90
C PHE A 320 7.24 -15.13 -33.13
N SER A 321 7.90 -13.96 -33.26
CA SER A 321 8.64 -13.57 -34.47
C SER A 321 10.16 -13.29 -34.32
N ARG A 322 10.81 -13.67 -33.21
CA ARG A 322 12.28 -13.57 -33.06
C ARG A 322 12.96 -14.82 -32.48
N SER A 323 13.47 -15.68 -33.35
CA SER A 323 14.38 -16.77 -33.00
C SER A 323 15.83 -16.46 -33.39
N SER A 324 16.77 -16.96 -32.56
CA SER A 324 18.16 -17.27 -32.91
C SER A 324 19.02 -16.20 -33.63
N ALA A 325 19.65 -15.34 -32.84
CA ALA A 325 21.11 -15.14 -32.92
C ALA A 325 21.65 -14.42 -31.66
N HIS A 326 22.46 -15.11 -30.85
CA HIS A 326 23.75 -14.64 -30.31
C HIS A 326 24.28 -15.56 -29.19
N LEU A 327 25.50 -16.07 -29.39
CA LEU A 327 26.53 -16.48 -28.42
C LEU A 327 26.07 -17.07 -27.06
N GLU A 328 26.27 -18.39 -26.92
CA GLU A 328 26.18 -19.08 -25.63
C GLU A 328 27.26 -18.60 -24.65
N VAL A 329 26.84 -17.84 -23.64
CA VAL A 329 27.50 -17.83 -22.33
C VAL A 329 26.61 -18.67 -21.42
N VAL A 330 27.00 -19.93 -21.19
CA VAL A 330 26.28 -20.81 -20.27
C VAL A 330 26.60 -20.38 -18.84
N GLU A 331 25.74 -19.54 -18.26
CA GLU A 331 25.75 -19.32 -16.81
C GLU A 331 25.50 -20.65 -16.08
N PRO A 332 26.21 -20.94 -14.97
CA PRO A 332 26.01 -22.17 -14.23
C PRO A 332 24.60 -22.19 -13.64
N GLU A 333 23.83 -23.27 -13.89
CA GLU A 333 22.40 -23.31 -13.51
C GLU A 333 22.17 -22.95 -12.04
N PRO A 334 21.33 -21.94 -11.76
CA PRO A 334 20.89 -21.62 -10.41
C PRO A 334 20.37 -22.85 -9.66
N ASN A 335 20.87 -23.05 -8.42
CA ASN A 335 20.55 -24.18 -7.54
C ASN A 335 19.04 -24.52 -7.44
N TRP A 336 18.16 -23.52 -7.59
CA TRP A 336 16.71 -23.71 -7.59
C TRP A 336 16.19 -24.64 -8.70
N PHE A 337 16.80 -24.67 -9.90
CA PHE A 337 16.37 -25.53 -11.01
C PHE A 337 16.33 -27.01 -10.59
N SER A 338 17.37 -27.47 -9.90
CA SER A 338 17.47 -28.85 -9.38
C SER A 338 16.32 -29.20 -8.41
N LYS A 339 15.89 -28.24 -7.58
CA LYS A 339 14.80 -28.40 -6.61
C LYS A 339 13.44 -28.47 -7.29
N VAL A 340 13.22 -27.62 -8.30
CA VAL A 340 11.98 -27.62 -9.10
C VAL A 340 11.86 -28.92 -9.88
N ALA A 341 12.91 -29.33 -10.59
CA ALA A 341 12.92 -30.59 -11.35
C ALA A 341 12.66 -31.81 -10.46
N ALA A 342 13.24 -31.86 -9.25
CA ALA A 342 12.97 -32.91 -8.28
C ALA A 342 11.51 -32.88 -7.78
N SER A 343 10.98 -31.70 -7.43
CA SER A 343 9.58 -31.51 -7.00
C SER A 343 8.59 -31.94 -8.07
N CYS A 344 8.74 -31.45 -9.31
CA CYS A 344 7.86 -31.80 -10.43
C CYS A 344 7.90 -33.30 -10.73
N LYS A 345 9.08 -33.95 -10.67
CA LYS A 345 9.21 -35.40 -10.83
C LYS A 345 8.46 -36.18 -9.74
N GLU A 346 8.50 -35.73 -8.49
CA GLU A 346 7.68 -36.33 -7.42
C GLU A 346 6.18 -36.12 -7.68
N LYS A 347 5.79 -34.93 -8.14
CA LYS A 347 4.39 -34.59 -8.43
C LYS A 347 3.82 -35.43 -9.57
N HIS A 348 4.54 -35.61 -10.67
CA HIS A 348 4.18 -36.54 -11.75
C HIS A 348 3.95 -37.95 -11.22
N ALA A 349 4.91 -38.51 -10.49
CA ALA A 349 4.78 -39.86 -9.92
C ALA A 349 3.58 -40.02 -8.98
N ALA A 350 3.17 -38.96 -8.27
CA ALA A 350 1.97 -38.94 -7.44
C ALA A 350 0.67 -38.87 -8.27
N VAL A 351 0.64 -38.04 -9.31
CA VAL A 351 -0.48 -37.91 -10.27
C VAL A 351 -0.69 -39.22 -11.03
N ASP A 352 0.38 -39.74 -11.66
CA ASP A 352 0.37 -40.97 -12.47
C ASP A 352 -0.13 -42.17 -11.65
N LYS A 353 0.28 -42.28 -10.38
CA LYS A 353 -0.16 -43.33 -9.46
C LYS A 353 -1.67 -43.31 -9.19
N VAL A 354 -2.32 -42.15 -9.26
CA VAL A 354 -3.78 -42.04 -9.19
C VAL A 354 -4.40 -42.33 -10.56
N CYS A 355 -3.86 -41.74 -11.62
CA CYS A 355 -4.36 -41.88 -12.99
C CYS A 355 -4.23 -43.30 -13.56
N ALA A 356 -3.31 -44.13 -13.05
CA ALA A 356 -3.13 -45.53 -13.45
C ALA A 356 -4.42 -46.37 -13.36
N ALA A 357 -5.31 -46.06 -12.41
CA ALA A 357 -6.61 -46.73 -12.28
C ALA A 357 -7.63 -46.36 -13.39
N TYR A 358 -7.32 -45.37 -14.22
CA TYR A 358 -8.22 -44.76 -15.21
C TYR A 358 -7.69 -44.85 -16.66
N GLN A 359 -6.51 -45.45 -16.89
CA GLN A 359 -5.80 -45.45 -18.18
C GLN A 359 -6.53 -46.16 -19.33
N ASN A 360 -7.51 -47.03 -19.05
CA ASN A 360 -8.30 -47.75 -20.06
C ASN A 360 -9.62 -47.05 -20.43
N LEU A 361 -9.79 -45.78 -20.05
CA LEU A 361 -10.98 -44.98 -20.39
C LEU A 361 -10.72 -44.08 -21.60
N ASP A 362 -11.33 -44.45 -22.72
CA ASP A 362 -11.29 -43.77 -24.02
C ASP A 362 -11.70 -42.28 -23.96
N ASP A 363 -11.52 -41.57 -25.07
CA ASP A 363 -11.98 -40.21 -25.39
C ASP A 363 -11.17 -39.01 -24.83
N ALA A 364 -11.18 -37.93 -25.64
CA ALA A 364 -10.28 -36.78 -25.69
C ALA A 364 -10.49 -35.72 -24.58
N THR A 365 -10.95 -36.14 -23.40
CA THR A 365 -11.24 -35.26 -22.25
C THR A 365 -10.17 -35.35 -21.16
N HIS A 366 -9.84 -34.22 -20.53
CA HIS A 366 -8.77 -34.15 -19.53
C HIS A 366 -9.05 -35.09 -18.32
N PRO A 367 -8.08 -35.90 -17.84
CA PRO A 367 -8.37 -36.98 -16.89
C PRO A 367 -9.03 -36.55 -15.58
N TYR A 368 -8.84 -35.29 -15.14
CA TYR A 368 -9.54 -34.68 -14.01
C TYR A 368 -11.06 -34.95 -14.00
N PHE A 369 -11.72 -34.83 -15.16
CA PHE A 369 -13.17 -35.01 -15.29
C PHE A 369 -13.61 -36.48 -15.15
N LYS A 370 -12.68 -37.43 -15.27
CA LYS A 370 -12.91 -38.88 -15.08
C LYS A 370 -12.66 -39.33 -13.63
N LEU A 371 -11.98 -38.53 -12.79
CA LEU A 371 -11.61 -38.88 -11.41
C LEU A 371 -12.76 -38.73 -10.39
N SER A 372 -12.85 -39.70 -9.48
CA SER A 372 -13.71 -39.58 -8.28
C SER A 372 -13.29 -38.40 -7.39
N ALA A 373 -14.22 -37.84 -6.59
CA ALA A 373 -13.88 -36.78 -5.64
C ALA A 373 -12.74 -37.17 -4.67
N LYS A 374 -12.72 -38.45 -4.24
CA LYS A 374 -11.67 -39.03 -3.39
C LYS A 374 -10.31 -39.10 -4.09
N ASP A 375 -10.29 -39.21 -5.42
CA ASP A 375 -9.05 -39.28 -6.22
C ASP A 375 -8.56 -37.89 -6.63
N ARG A 376 -9.47 -36.96 -6.99
CA ARG A 376 -9.11 -35.54 -7.17
C ARG A 376 -8.53 -34.96 -5.88
N VAL A 377 -9.09 -35.29 -4.72
CA VAL A 377 -8.52 -34.96 -3.41
C VAL A 377 -7.07 -35.46 -3.25
N LYS A 378 -6.74 -36.71 -3.64
CA LYS A 378 -5.37 -37.23 -3.55
C LYS A 378 -4.39 -36.43 -4.43
N VAL A 379 -4.80 -36.13 -5.67
CA VAL A 379 -3.98 -35.34 -6.60
C VAL A 379 -3.82 -33.93 -6.07
N GLY A 380 -4.92 -33.29 -5.65
CA GLY A 380 -4.93 -31.98 -5.01
C GLY A 380 -3.97 -31.90 -3.82
N VAL A 381 -4.06 -32.82 -2.85
CA VAL A 381 -3.14 -32.88 -1.69
C VAL A 381 -1.68 -33.05 -2.11
N SER A 382 -1.42 -33.79 -3.20
CA SER A 382 -0.05 -33.99 -3.71
C SER A 382 0.53 -32.73 -4.36
N LEU A 383 -0.32 -31.91 -5.01
CA LEU A 383 0.07 -30.67 -5.69
C LEU A 383 -0.02 -29.43 -4.79
N PHE A 384 -0.80 -29.47 -3.70
CA PHE A 384 -1.09 -28.29 -2.87
C PHE A 384 0.13 -27.83 -2.06
N ARG A 385 0.68 -26.70 -2.49
CA ARG A 385 1.82 -26.00 -1.90
C ARG A 385 1.39 -24.64 -1.39
N GLY A 386 2.18 -24.09 -0.47
CA GLY A 386 2.00 -22.74 0.06
C GLY A 386 3.33 -22.04 0.23
N VAL A 387 3.26 -20.72 0.37
CA VAL A 387 4.37 -19.82 0.66
C VAL A 387 4.07 -19.08 1.96
N VAL A 388 5.11 -18.68 2.70
CA VAL A 388 4.94 -17.84 3.90
C VAL A 388 4.98 -16.35 3.54
N ALA A 389 4.28 -15.52 4.30
CA ALA A 389 4.22 -14.07 4.10
C ALA A 389 5.62 -13.45 3.95
N GLY A 390 6.59 -13.88 4.76
CA GLY A 390 7.98 -13.41 4.74
C GLY A 390 8.80 -13.76 3.48
N GLN A 391 8.19 -14.27 2.40
CA GLN A 391 8.80 -14.40 1.07
C GLN A 391 8.11 -13.54 -0.01
N ILE A 392 6.86 -13.10 0.23
CA ILE A 392 6.02 -12.41 -0.77
C ILE A 392 5.54 -11.02 -0.32
N ALA A 393 5.78 -10.67 0.94
CA ALA A 393 5.26 -9.47 1.58
C ALA A 393 6.36 -8.76 2.39
N ALA A 394 6.27 -7.44 2.42
CA ALA A 394 7.26 -6.53 2.98
C ALA A 394 6.53 -5.31 3.55
N PRO A 395 6.89 -4.80 4.75
CA PRO A 395 6.17 -3.65 5.32
C PRO A 395 6.41 -2.37 4.52
N TRP A 396 5.44 -1.44 4.53
CA TRP A 396 5.56 -0.10 3.93
C TRP A 396 6.79 0.71 4.41
N THR A 397 7.40 0.28 5.52
CA THR A 397 8.54 0.90 6.22
C THR A 397 9.89 0.26 5.89
N ASP A 398 9.98 -0.72 4.99
CA ASP A 398 11.26 -1.31 4.55
C ASP A 398 11.39 -1.30 3.02
N GLN A 399 12.07 -0.28 2.47
CA GLN A 399 12.32 -0.20 1.02
C GLN A 399 13.24 -1.30 0.49
N THR A 400 14.02 -1.99 1.33
CA THR A 400 14.88 -3.10 0.90
C THR A 400 14.03 -4.33 0.61
N GLU A 401 13.16 -4.71 1.55
CA GLU A 401 12.23 -5.82 1.36
C GLU A 401 11.15 -5.48 0.31
N LEU A 402 10.68 -4.22 0.24
CA LEU A 402 9.76 -3.79 -0.82
C LEU A 402 10.40 -3.85 -2.21
N ALA A 403 11.70 -3.59 -2.35
CA ALA A 403 12.42 -3.76 -3.62
C ALA A 403 12.54 -5.24 -4.00
N GLN A 404 12.86 -6.13 -3.05
CA GLN A 404 12.92 -7.57 -3.28
C GLN A 404 11.54 -8.15 -3.64
N ALA A 405 10.50 -7.78 -2.88
CA ALA A 405 9.12 -8.14 -3.18
C ALA A 405 8.62 -7.50 -4.50
N THR A 406 9.24 -6.41 -4.96
CA THR A 406 8.94 -5.85 -6.29
C THR A 406 9.39 -6.77 -7.41
N GLU A 407 10.53 -7.47 -7.32
CA GLU A 407 10.87 -8.52 -8.30
C GLU A 407 9.82 -9.65 -8.25
N PHE A 408 9.46 -10.15 -7.05
CA PHE A 408 8.42 -11.16 -6.90
C PHE A 408 7.10 -10.77 -7.58
N TRP A 409 6.59 -9.55 -7.33
CA TRP A 409 5.29 -9.13 -7.86
C TRP A 409 5.33 -8.69 -9.33
N ALA A 410 6.43 -8.11 -9.81
CA ALA A 410 6.57 -7.65 -11.19
C ALA A 410 7.01 -8.73 -12.20
N ALA A 411 7.71 -9.78 -11.77
CA ALA A 411 8.30 -10.75 -12.70
C ALA A 411 7.24 -11.63 -13.41
N TYR A 412 7.45 -11.89 -14.71
CA TYR A 412 6.66 -12.83 -15.51
C TYR A 412 7.47 -14.00 -16.08
N GLU A 413 8.80 -13.87 -16.15
CA GLU A 413 9.68 -14.80 -16.88
C GLU A 413 10.35 -15.85 -15.97
N LYS A 414 10.54 -15.55 -14.67
CA LYS A 414 11.29 -16.39 -13.72
C LYS A 414 10.40 -17.17 -12.74
N LEU A 415 9.17 -17.51 -13.12
CA LEU A 415 8.13 -17.95 -12.19
C LEU A 415 8.48 -19.21 -11.39
N ASP A 416 9.15 -20.18 -12.01
CA ASP A 416 9.58 -21.41 -11.33
C ASP A 416 10.64 -21.15 -10.24
N SER A 417 11.39 -20.05 -10.29
CA SER A 417 12.29 -19.65 -9.20
C SER A 417 11.53 -19.31 -7.91
N PHE A 418 10.29 -18.80 -8.03
CA PHE A 418 9.37 -18.60 -6.91
C PHE A 418 8.64 -19.91 -6.54
N TYR A 419 8.41 -20.82 -7.48
CA TYR A 419 7.94 -22.17 -7.16
C TYR A 419 8.92 -22.96 -6.27
N ALA A 420 10.23 -22.68 -6.38
CA ALA A 420 11.24 -23.20 -5.46
C ALA A 420 11.19 -22.60 -4.03
N GLN A 421 10.46 -21.49 -3.82
CA GLN A 421 10.25 -20.86 -2.51
C GLN A 421 8.99 -21.37 -1.80
N SER A 422 8.01 -21.91 -2.55
CA SER A 422 6.87 -22.60 -1.96
C SER A 422 7.26 -23.98 -1.42
N ARG A 423 6.42 -24.53 -0.56
CA ARG A 423 6.58 -25.87 0.05
C ARG A 423 5.24 -26.57 0.13
N ASP A 424 5.26 -27.89 0.09
CA ASP A 424 4.07 -28.71 0.29
C ASP A 424 3.45 -28.40 1.66
N TRP A 425 2.17 -28.04 1.69
CA TRP A 425 1.52 -27.59 2.92
C TRP A 425 0.76 -28.69 3.64
N LEU A 426 0.43 -29.78 2.94
CA LEU A 426 -0.31 -30.94 3.45
C LEU A 426 0.59 -32.19 3.43
N GLN A 427 0.25 -33.17 4.27
CA GLN A 427 0.90 -34.49 4.27
C GLN A 427 0.24 -35.42 3.23
N PRO A 428 0.98 -35.93 2.22
CA PRO A 428 0.41 -36.85 1.24
C PRO A 428 -0.01 -38.19 1.85
N GLY A 429 -1.04 -38.81 1.27
CA GLY A 429 -1.43 -40.20 1.52
C GLY A 429 -2.47 -40.45 2.62
N VAL A 430 -2.73 -39.48 3.50
CA VAL A 430 -3.86 -39.53 4.43
C VAL A 430 -5.13 -39.07 3.71
N VAL A 431 -6.22 -39.84 3.79
CA VAL A 431 -7.50 -39.54 3.13
C VAL A 431 -8.61 -39.46 4.18
N GLY A 432 -9.44 -38.44 4.12
CA GLY A 432 -10.47 -38.17 5.13
C GLY A 432 -9.98 -37.43 6.37
N THR A 433 -8.69 -37.08 6.44
CA THR A 433 -8.14 -35.97 7.22
C THR A 433 -6.92 -35.41 6.47
N PHE A 434 -6.70 -34.10 6.54
CA PHE A 434 -5.48 -33.47 6.01
C PHE A 434 -4.64 -32.92 7.17
N PRO A 435 -3.74 -33.72 7.76
CA PRO A 435 -2.75 -33.17 8.67
C PRO A 435 -1.88 -32.17 7.89
N ARG A 436 -2.00 -30.88 8.25
CA ARG A 436 -1.15 -29.82 7.70
C ARG A 436 0.29 -30.05 8.17
N LYS A 437 1.27 -29.78 7.31
CA LYS A 437 2.71 -29.75 7.66
C LYS A 437 3.07 -28.48 8.44
N GLU A 438 2.28 -27.43 8.24
CA GLU A 438 2.48 -26.05 8.71
C GLU A 438 1.13 -25.53 9.29
N GLY A 439 1.05 -24.24 9.63
CA GLY A 439 -0.18 -23.60 10.12
C GLY A 439 -1.31 -23.45 9.08
N LYS A 440 -2.35 -22.68 9.42
CA LYS A 440 -3.43 -22.32 8.49
C LYS A 440 -2.90 -21.59 7.24
N ILE A 441 -3.58 -21.76 6.12
CA ILE A 441 -3.22 -21.21 4.80
C ILE A 441 -4.43 -20.53 4.14
N ARG A 442 -4.24 -19.36 3.53
CA ARG A 442 -5.30 -18.63 2.83
C ARG A 442 -5.07 -18.69 1.34
N PHE A 443 -6.13 -18.86 0.57
CA PHE A 443 -6.10 -18.61 -0.85
C PHE A 443 -5.87 -17.10 -1.07
N LEU A 444 -4.96 -16.70 -1.94
CA LEU A 444 -4.68 -15.30 -2.23
C LEU A 444 -4.99 -14.99 -3.70
N SER A 445 -6.15 -14.37 -3.94
CA SER A 445 -6.57 -13.93 -5.27
C SER A 445 -6.05 -12.52 -5.55
N GLN A 446 -5.52 -12.31 -6.76
CA GLN A 446 -4.89 -11.07 -7.17
C GLN A 446 -4.87 -10.89 -8.69
N SER A 447 -5.10 -9.66 -9.17
CA SER A 447 -4.90 -9.33 -10.58
C SER A 447 -3.40 -9.18 -10.87
N TRP A 448 -2.82 -10.10 -11.63
CA TRP A 448 -1.38 -10.08 -11.97
C TRP A 448 -0.94 -8.74 -12.55
N GLY A 449 -1.56 -8.33 -13.66
CA GLY A 449 -1.20 -7.13 -14.42
C GLY A 449 -1.48 -5.82 -13.69
N LEU A 450 -0.69 -4.79 -14.03
CA LEU A 450 -0.88 -3.41 -13.62
C LEU A 450 -2.29 -2.92 -14.01
N PRO A 451 -3.05 -2.28 -13.11
CA PRO A 451 -4.36 -1.74 -13.46
C PRO A 451 -4.27 -0.66 -14.54
N THR A 452 -5.15 -0.71 -15.54
CA THR A 452 -5.22 0.33 -16.58
C THR A 452 -5.47 1.69 -15.95
N GLY A 453 -4.65 2.69 -16.30
CA GLY A 453 -4.71 4.03 -15.72
C GLY A 453 -3.99 4.21 -14.39
N TRP A 454 -3.21 3.22 -13.91
CA TRP A 454 -2.58 3.26 -12.60
C TRP A 454 -1.76 4.53 -12.33
N ASP A 455 -0.83 4.92 -13.19
CA ASP A 455 0.03 6.10 -12.95
C ASP A 455 -0.75 7.41 -12.97
N GLN A 456 -1.85 7.47 -13.71
CA GLN A 456 -2.74 8.63 -13.81
C GLN A 456 -3.66 8.76 -12.57
N VAL A 457 -4.03 7.63 -11.94
CA VAL A 457 -4.96 7.56 -10.80
C VAL A 457 -4.22 7.53 -9.45
N MET A 458 -3.01 6.96 -9.42
CA MET A 458 -2.22 6.70 -8.22
C MET A 458 -0.93 7.53 -8.15
N GLY A 459 -0.61 8.26 -9.22
CA GLY A 459 0.62 9.01 -9.40
C GLY A 459 1.80 8.15 -9.93
N PRO A 460 2.65 8.67 -10.84
CA PRO A 460 3.67 7.92 -11.57
C PRO A 460 4.89 7.49 -10.74
N ASN A 461 4.78 7.49 -9.40
CA ASN A 461 5.81 7.04 -8.46
C ASN A 461 5.28 5.97 -7.48
N SER A 462 4.00 5.59 -7.61
CA SER A 462 3.36 4.57 -6.79
C SER A 462 3.59 3.19 -7.41
N SER A 463 4.38 2.31 -6.78
CA SER A 463 4.57 0.95 -7.31
C SER A 463 3.42 0.03 -6.93
N TYR A 464 2.70 -0.49 -7.92
CA TYR A 464 1.64 -1.50 -7.71
C TYR A 464 2.18 -2.77 -7.05
N SER A 465 3.41 -3.18 -7.40
CA SER A 465 4.10 -4.32 -6.78
C SER A 465 4.40 -4.09 -5.30
N GLN A 466 4.84 -2.88 -4.91
CA GLN A 466 5.02 -2.52 -3.51
C GLN A 466 3.67 -2.47 -2.76
N ALA A 467 2.62 -1.95 -3.41
CA ALA A 467 1.27 -1.93 -2.83
C ALA A 467 0.74 -3.34 -2.53
N LYS A 468 0.97 -4.33 -3.41
CA LYS A 468 0.66 -5.74 -3.13
C LYS A 468 1.47 -6.26 -1.93
N ALA A 469 2.79 -6.11 -1.97
CA ALA A 469 3.68 -6.64 -0.93
C ALA A 469 3.34 -6.09 0.47
N ALA A 470 3.01 -4.81 0.56
CA ALA A 470 2.73 -4.14 1.81
C ALA A 470 1.31 -4.37 2.34
N GLU A 471 0.31 -4.46 1.47
CA GLU A 471 -1.05 -4.82 1.88
C GLU A 471 -1.12 -6.27 2.37
N ILE A 472 -0.35 -7.20 1.77
CA ILE A 472 -0.21 -8.56 2.31
C ILE A 472 0.51 -8.55 3.66
N CYS A 473 1.52 -7.69 3.86
CA CYS A 473 2.17 -7.53 5.16
C CYS A 473 1.18 -7.04 6.22
N CYS A 474 0.28 -6.11 5.87
CA CYS A 474 -0.81 -5.67 6.73
C CYS A 474 -1.76 -6.84 7.09
N VAL A 475 -2.34 -7.56 6.13
CA VAL A 475 -3.29 -8.64 6.49
C VAL A 475 -2.62 -9.81 7.20
N ALA A 476 -1.35 -10.12 6.88
CA ALA A 476 -0.56 -11.12 7.60
C ALA A 476 -0.35 -10.73 9.08
N LYS A 477 -0.13 -9.44 9.38
CA LYS A 477 -0.06 -8.91 10.76
C LYS A 477 -1.39 -9.05 11.50
N ASP A 478 -2.55 -8.90 10.83
CA ASP A 478 -3.87 -9.09 11.46
C ASP A 478 -4.15 -10.56 11.75
N ILE A 479 -3.82 -11.43 10.78
CA ILE A 479 -3.92 -12.89 10.94
C ILE A 479 -3.02 -13.36 12.10
N ALA A 480 -1.78 -12.89 12.18
CA ALA A 480 -0.86 -13.27 13.25
C ALA A 480 -1.31 -12.76 14.63
N SER A 481 -1.86 -11.54 14.70
CA SER A 481 -2.52 -11.01 15.90
C SER A 481 -3.68 -11.90 16.36
N ARG A 482 -4.58 -12.28 15.44
CA ARG A 482 -5.81 -13.04 15.74
C ARG A 482 -5.56 -14.53 16.02
N GLU A 483 -4.56 -15.15 15.39
CA GLU A 483 -4.36 -16.62 15.45
C GLU A 483 -3.04 -17.08 16.08
N LEU A 484 -1.97 -16.30 15.96
CA LEU A 484 -0.66 -16.63 16.56
C LEU A 484 -0.46 -15.95 17.92
N GLY A 485 -1.34 -15.01 18.28
CA GLY A 485 -1.29 -14.20 19.51
C GLY A 485 -0.20 -13.12 19.50
N ASP A 486 0.46 -12.90 18.36
CA ASP A 486 1.68 -12.10 18.24
C ASP A 486 1.80 -11.53 16.82
N VAL A 487 1.78 -10.20 16.71
CA VAL A 487 1.91 -9.46 15.44
C VAL A 487 3.28 -9.67 14.79
N SER A 488 4.35 -9.86 15.57
CA SER A 488 5.72 -10.00 15.06
C SER A 488 5.90 -11.25 14.19
N ARG A 489 5.09 -12.28 14.46
CA ARG A 489 5.07 -13.57 13.76
C ARG A 489 4.34 -13.54 12.41
N TRP A 490 3.97 -12.36 11.90
CA TRP A 490 3.32 -12.19 10.59
C TRP A 490 4.04 -12.91 9.44
N ARG A 491 5.38 -12.98 9.48
CA ARG A 491 6.18 -13.67 8.46
C ARG A 491 5.88 -15.16 8.34
N GLU A 492 5.30 -15.80 9.36
CA GLU A 492 4.94 -17.23 9.36
C GLU A 492 3.59 -17.52 8.66
N VAL A 493 2.76 -16.50 8.41
CA VAL A 493 1.40 -16.69 7.88
C VAL A 493 1.44 -17.32 6.47
N GLY A 494 0.71 -18.41 6.30
CA GLY A 494 0.66 -19.16 5.04
C GLY A 494 -0.33 -18.61 4.01
N PHE A 495 0.11 -18.56 2.76
CA PHE A 495 -0.70 -18.24 1.58
C PHE A 495 -0.54 -19.32 0.49
N TRP A 496 -1.64 -19.68 -0.15
CA TRP A 496 -1.64 -20.32 -1.46
C TRP A 496 -1.76 -19.21 -2.50
N LEU A 497 -0.86 -19.19 -3.48
CA LEU A 497 -0.77 -18.16 -4.50
C LEU A 497 -0.29 -18.77 -5.81
N ASP A 498 -1.11 -18.67 -6.85
CA ASP A 498 -0.89 -19.25 -8.19
C ASP A 498 0.52 -19.00 -8.77
N LYS A 499 1.04 -17.80 -8.56
CA LYS A 499 2.37 -17.34 -9.03
C LYS A 499 3.55 -18.17 -8.53
N CYS A 500 3.41 -18.85 -7.39
CA CYS A 500 4.49 -19.62 -6.75
C CYS A 500 4.06 -21.00 -6.21
N CYS A 501 2.77 -21.31 -6.16
CA CYS A 501 2.26 -22.61 -5.71
C CYS A 501 2.00 -23.58 -6.88
N ILE A 502 1.99 -23.07 -8.12
CA ILE A 502 1.90 -23.85 -9.37
C ILE A 502 3.29 -23.88 -10.05
N PRO A 503 3.77 -25.03 -10.56
CA PRO A 503 4.97 -25.09 -11.40
C PRO A 503 4.62 -24.60 -12.81
N GLN A 504 5.01 -23.38 -13.16
CA GLN A 504 4.56 -22.69 -14.38
C GLN A 504 5.27 -23.22 -15.64
N GLY A 505 6.52 -23.68 -15.51
CA GLY A 505 7.24 -24.32 -16.61
C GLY A 505 6.77 -25.74 -16.95
N ASP A 506 6.12 -26.43 -16.01
CA ASP A 506 5.59 -27.78 -16.22
C ASP A 506 4.14 -27.74 -16.71
N LYS A 507 3.97 -27.68 -18.03
CA LYS A 507 2.65 -27.53 -18.67
C LYS A 507 1.63 -28.61 -18.27
N VAL A 508 2.08 -29.81 -17.90
CA VAL A 508 1.19 -30.91 -17.51
C VAL A 508 0.73 -30.72 -16.06
N LEU A 509 1.65 -30.45 -15.12
CA LEU A 509 1.28 -30.17 -13.73
C LEU A 509 0.51 -28.85 -13.59
N MET A 510 0.84 -27.84 -14.40
CA MET A 510 0.08 -26.59 -14.52
C MET A 510 -1.37 -26.86 -14.97
N SER A 511 -1.57 -27.72 -15.98
CA SER A 511 -2.92 -28.10 -16.44
C SER A 511 -3.72 -28.84 -15.35
N TRP A 512 -3.07 -29.69 -14.55
CA TRP A 512 -3.69 -30.26 -13.36
C TRP A 512 -4.10 -29.21 -12.33
N CYS A 513 -3.21 -28.27 -11.99
CA CYS A 513 -3.50 -27.18 -11.06
C CYS A 513 -4.65 -26.27 -11.52
N VAL A 514 -4.70 -25.92 -12.82
CA VAL A 514 -5.81 -25.18 -13.46
C VAL A 514 -7.15 -25.91 -13.29
N ASN A 515 -7.15 -27.24 -13.35
CA ASN A 515 -8.36 -28.02 -13.15
C ASN A 515 -8.73 -28.18 -11.66
N LEU A 516 -7.76 -28.26 -10.74
CA LEU A 516 -7.92 -28.53 -9.30
C LEU A 516 -8.18 -27.29 -8.42
N LEU A 517 -8.62 -26.16 -8.99
CA LEU A 517 -8.88 -24.93 -8.21
C LEU A 517 -9.92 -25.16 -7.08
N GLU A 518 -11.00 -25.89 -7.36
CA GLU A 518 -12.02 -26.23 -6.37
C GLU A 518 -11.43 -27.00 -5.17
N GLU A 519 -10.60 -28.01 -5.43
CA GLU A 519 -9.84 -28.73 -4.40
C GLU A 519 -8.93 -27.78 -3.60
N PHE A 520 -8.18 -26.88 -4.25
CA PHE A 520 -7.28 -25.92 -3.56
C PHE A 520 -8.03 -24.88 -2.71
N ILE A 521 -9.20 -24.43 -3.17
CA ILE A 521 -10.12 -23.59 -2.40
C ILE A 521 -10.60 -24.35 -1.15
N VAL A 522 -11.02 -25.62 -1.30
CA VAL A 522 -11.48 -26.47 -0.18
C VAL A 522 -10.37 -26.73 0.87
N PHE A 523 -9.10 -26.74 0.47
CA PHE A 523 -7.97 -26.93 1.42
C PHE A 523 -7.54 -25.66 2.16
N SER A 524 -8.01 -24.49 1.72
CA SER A 524 -7.67 -23.18 2.27
C SER A 524 -8.62 -22.78 3.40
N ASP A 525 -8.07 -22.17 4.46
CA ASP A 525 -8.79 -21.73 5.66
C ASP A 525 -9.37 -20.30 5.57
N GLY A 526 -9.34 -19.68 4.38
CA GLY A 526 -9.73 -18.29 4.14
C GLY A 526 -9.35 -17.80 2.75
N LEU A 527 -9.90 -16.66 2.33
CA LEU A 527 -9.59 -15.97 1.08
C LEU A 527 -9.11 -14.54 1.36
N ILE A 528 -7.92 -14.22 0.89
CA ILE A 528 -7.42 -12.84 0.80
C ILE A 528 -7.61 -12.35 -0.63
N VAL A 529 -8.21 -11.17 -0.79
CA VAL A 529 -8.44 -10.57 -2.11
C VAL A 529 -7.71 -9.24 -2.24
N LEU A 530 -6.60 -9.23 -3.00
CA LEU A 530 -5.97 -7.98 -3.46
C LEU A 530 -6.77 -7.42 -4.62
N VAL A 531 -7.59 -6.41 -4.35
CA VAL A 531 -8.66 -5.97 -5.26
C VAL A 531 -8.46 -4.55 -5.80
N PRO A 532 -7.63 -4.35 -6.85
CA PRO A 532 -7.71 -3.13 -7.66
C PRO A 532 -9.01 -3.09 -8.46
N TRP A 533 -9.34 -1.95 -9.06
CA TRP A 533 -10.53 -1.79 -9.90
C TRP A 533 -10.59 -2.78 -11.08
N THR A 534 -9.43 -3.19 -11.62
CA THR A 534 -9.33 -4.21 -12.69
C THR A 534 -9.53 -5.66 -12.22
N TYR A 535 -9.70 -5.94 -10.93
CA TYR A 535 -9.99 -7.30 -10.45
C TYR A 535 -11.26 -7.88 -11.12
N PHE A 536 -12.31 -7.07 -11.20
CA PHE A 536 -13.60 -7.46 -11.78
C PHE A 536 -13.59 -7.60 -13.31
N THR A 537 -12.48 -7.28 -13.98
CA THR A 537 -12.32 -7.52 -15.42
C THR A 537 -11.54 -8.80 -15.72
N ARG A 538 -11.17 -9.61 -14.72
CA ARG A 538 -10.32 -10.81 -14.86
C ARG A 538 -11.11 -12.08 -14.54
N LEU A 539 -11.22 -12.99 -15.52
CA LEU A 539 -12.10 -14.16 -15.45
C LEU A 539 -11.73 -15.12 -14.30
N TRP A 540 -10.43 -15.40 -14.09
CA TRP A 540 -9.93 -16.20 -12.98
C TRP A 540 -10.29 -15.57 -11.62
N CYS A 541 -9.98 -14.29 -11.41
CA CYS A 541 -10.21 -13.58 -10.15
C CYS A 541 -11.70 -13.55 -9.73
N VAL A 542 -12.62 -13.32 -10.67
CA VAL A 542 -14.06 -13.36 -10.37
C VAL A 542 -14.60 -14.77 -10.19
N TYR A 543 -14.01 -15.78 -10.86
CA TYR A 543 -14.35 -17.17 -10.61
C TYR A 543 -13.90 -17.62 -9.21
N GLU A 544 -12.66 -17.33 -8.82
CA GLU A 544 -12.09 -17.63 -7.50
C GLU A 544 -12.96 -17.08 -6.36
N TRP A 545 -13.35 -15.80 -6.45
CA TRP A 545 -14.24 -15.12 -5.49
C TRP A 545 -15.55 -15.89 -5.28
N VAL A 546 -16.29 -16.16 -6.36
CA VAL A 546 -17.63 -16.75 -6.28
C VAL A 546 -17.56 -18.24 -5.95
N CYS A 547 -16.52 -18.94 -6.42
CA CYS A 547 -16.24 -20.33 -6.07
C CYS A 547 -15.89 -20.48 -4.58
N PHE A 548 -15.08 -19.59 -4.00
CA PHE A 548 -14.80 -19.60 -2.57
C PHE A 548 -16.10 -19.41 -1.74
N LEU A 549 -16.95 -18.45 -2.14
CA LEU A 549 -18.26 -18.23 -1.53
C LEU A 549 -19.24 -19.40 -1.68
N LEU A 550 -19.05 -20.28 -2.68
CA LEU A 550 -19.81 -21.52 -2.81
C LEU A 550 -19.42 -22.57 -1.74
N VAL A 551 -18.19 -22.48 -1.21
CA VAL A 551 -17.57 -23.51 -0.36
C VAL A 551 -17.52 -23.15 1.13
N HIS A 552 -17.28 -21.88 1.46
CA HIS A 552 -16.90 -21.43 2.82
C HIS A 552 -17.90 -20.43 3.43
N ASP A 553 -17.58 -19.86 4.60
CA ASP A 553 -18.36 -18.78 5.23
C ASP A 553 -17.95 -17.41 4.64
N PRO A 554 -18.89 -16.48 4.37
CA PRO A 554 -18.53 -15.13 3.91
C PRO A 554 -17.63 -14.33 4.87
N MET A 555 -17.54 -14.72 6.15
CA MET A 555 -16.64 -14.12 7.12
C MET A 555 -15.17 -14.50 6.90
N ASP A 556 -14.91 -15.64 6.23
CA ASP A 556 -13.57 -16.17 5.95
C ASP A 556 -12.87 -15.43 4.79
N ILE A 557 -13.50 -14.37 4.26
CA ILE A 557 -12.96 -13.50 3.23
C ILE A 557 -12.50 -12.17 3.85
N GLU A 558 -11.26 -11.79 3.57
CA GLU A 558 -10.70 -10.48 3.92
C GLU A 558 -10.32 -9.69 2.66
N ILE A 559 -10.83 -8.46 2.58
CA ILE A 559 -10.72 -7.60 1.41
C ILE A 559 -9.56 -6.63 1.60
N CYS A 560 -8.50 -6.83 0.82
CA CYS A 560 -7.29 -6.04 0.82
C CYS A 560 -7.40 -4.94 -0.24
N ALA A 561 -7.93 -3.79 0.19
CA ALA A 561 -8.34 -2.67 -0.66
C ALA A 561 -7.91 -1.30 -0.13
N ASP A 562 -7.14 -1.21 0.95
CA ASP A 562 -6.77 0.06 1.59
C ASP A 562 -5.82 0.93 0.77
N PRO A 563 -4.83 0.42 -0.01
CA PRO A 563 -4.14 1.23 -0.99
C PRO A 563 -5.03 1.54 -2.21
N PHE A 564 -6.01 0.70 -2.54
CA PHE A 564 -6.70 0.73 -3.85
C PHE A 564 -8.05 1.48 -3.87
N ILE A 565 -8.70 1.72 -2.73
CA ILE A 565 -10.00 2.42 -2.63
C ILE A 565 -9.85 3.76 -1.92
N ARG A 566 -10.03 4.82 -2.70
CA ARG A 566 -10.02 6.26 -2.40
C ARG A 566 -11.24 6.92 -3.04
N ASP A 567 -11.60 8.12 -2.61
CA ASP A 567 -12.67 8.93 -3.22
C ASP A 567 -12.50 9.08 -4.74
N SER A 568 -11.28 9.37 -5.20
CA SER A 568 -10.89 9.47 -6.63
C SER A 568 -11.04 8.17 -7.43
N THR A 569 -10.89 7.00 -6.78
CA THR A 569 -11.04 5.68 -7.43
C THR A 569 -12.44 5.10 -7.34
N MET A 570 -13.29 5.59 -6.42
CA MET A 570 -14.55 4.93 -6.04
C MET A 570 -15.46 4.66 -7.25
N ALA A 571 -15.57 5.64 -8.16
CA ALA A 571 -16.36 5.52 -9.39
C ALA A 571 -15.92 4.34 -10.29
N LEU A 572 -14.64 3.94 -10.27
CA LEU A 572 -14.13 2.81 -11.03
C LEU A 572 -14.71 1.49 -10.52
N TYR A 573 -14.73 1.28 -9.20
CA TYR A 573 -15.34 0.08 -8.58
C TYR A 573 -16.85 0.03 -8.81
N ILE A 574 -17.54 1.15 -8.57
CA ILE A 574 -18.99 1.25 -8.78
C ILE A 574 -19.34 0.96 -10.24
N SER A 575 -18.56 1.47 -11.20
CA SER A 575 -18.76 1.19 -12.63
C SER A 575 -18.45 -0.27 -13.00
N CYS A 576 -17.32 -0.83 -12.54
CA CYS A 576 -16.93 -2.21 -12.87
C CYS A 576 -17.91 -3.24 -12.29
N ILE A 577 -18.45 -3.00 -11.08
CA ILE A 577 -19.41 -3.91 -10.44
C ILE A 577 -20.81 -3.74 -11.04
N SER A 578 -21.32 -2.51 -11.22
CA SER A 578 -22.65 -2.30 -11.83
C SER A 578 -22.73 -2.89 -13.25
N ASN A 579 -21.70 -2.62 -14.07
CA ASN A 579 -21.63 -3.07 -15.45
C ASN A 579 -21.03 -4.49 -15.61
N PHE A 580 -20.71 -5.21 -14.52
CA PHE A 580 -20.05 -6.53 -14.63
C PHE A 580 -20.84 -7.50 -15.54
N LYS A 581 -20.07 -8.14 -16.43
CA LYS A 581 -20.49 -9.10 -17.45
C LYS A 581 -19.44 -10.22 -17.52
N LEU A 582 -19.86 -11.48 -17.39
CA LEU A 582 -18.94 -12.61 -17.37
C LEU A 582 -18.24 -12.81 -18.73
N GLU A 583 -18.96 -12.56 -19.82
CA GLU A 583 -18.42 -12.64 -21.19
C GLU A 583 -17.32 -11.60 -21.47
N SER A 584 -17.45 -10.39 -20.90
CA SER A 584 -16.51 -9.28 -21.06
C SER A 584 -15.22 -9.41 -20.23
N CYS A 585 -15.12 -10.45 -19.40
CA CYS A 585 -13.92 -10.70 -18.61
C CYS A 585 -12.73 -11.10 -19.49
N GLN A 586 -11.56 -10.54 -19.23
CA GLN A 586 -10.28 -10.93 -19.82
C GLN A 586 -9.85 -12.30 -19.28
N CYS A 587 -9.37 -13.18 -20.16
CA CYS A 587 -8.68 -14.41 -19.79
C CYS A 587 -7.26 -14.35 -20.37
N PHE A 588 -6.23 -14.50 -19.54
CA PHE A 588 -4.84 -14.35 -20.00
C PHE A 588 -4.40 -15.52 -20.90
N HIS A 589 -4.83 -16.74 -20.55
CA HIS A 589 -4.70 -17.93 -21.37
C HIS A 589 -6.11 -18.33 -21.83
N GLU A 590 -6.52 -17.85 -23.00
CA GLU A 590 -7.89 -18.00 -23.51
C GLU A 590 -8.47 -19.45 -23.54
N PRO A 591 -7.69 -20.54 -23.71
CA PRO A 591 -8.21 -21.89 -23.51
C PRO A 591 -8.84 -22.14 -22.13
N ASP A 592 -8.39 -21.45 -21.08
CA ASP A 592 -8.98 -21.54 -19.74
C ASP A 592 -10.41 -21.00 -19.70
N ARG A 593 -10.79 -20.08 -20.60
CA ARG A 593 -12.15 -19.53 -20.68
C ARG A 593 -13.18 -20.64 -20.88
N ALA A 594 -12.87 -21.64 -21.70
CA ALA A 594 -13.75 -22.79 -21.92
C ALA A 594 -13.92 -23.63 -20.64
N ILE A 595 -12.83 -23.84 -19.90
CA ILE A 595 -12.83 -24.58 -18.62
C ILE A 595 -13.64 -23.83 -17.56
N LEU A 596 -13.39 -22.53 -17.39
CA LEU A 596 -14.06 -21.69 -16.39
C LEU A 596 -15.54 -21.48 -16.70
N LEU A 597 -15.92 -21.28 -17.97
CA LEU A 597 -17.34 -21.17 -18.34
C LEU A 597 -18.07 -22.50 -18.15
N ALA A 598 -17.46 -23.65 -18.48
CA ALA A 598 -18.04 -24.95 -18.21
C ALA A 598 -18.21 -25.22 -16.70
N LYS A 599 -17.26 -24.76 -15.87
CA LYS A 599 -17.38 -24.77 -14.40
C LYS A 599 -18.52 -23.87 -13.92
N VAL A 600 -18.66 -22.65 -14.45
CA VAL A 600 -19.79 -21.77 -14.09
C VAL A 600 -21.14 -22.40 -14.46
N ASP A 601 -21.26 -22.98 -15.65
CA ASP A 601 -22.49 -23.64 -16.13
C ASP A 601 -22.79 -24.96 -15.38
N LEU A 602 -21.80 -25.54 -14.67
CA LEU A 602 -21.97 -26.69 -13.76
C LEU A 602 -22.39 -26.27 -12.34
N TYR A 603 -21.77 -25.22 -11.80
CA TYR A 603 -21.88 -24.84 -10.40
C TYR A 603 -23.04 -23.86 -10.10
N TYR A 604 -23.52 -23.11 -11.10
CA TYR A 604 -24.55 -22.08 -10.92
C TYR A 604 -25.73 -22.31 -11.88
N LYS A 605 -26.94 -21.88 -11.48
CA LYS A 605 -28.17 -22.13 -12.27
C LYS A 605 -28.16 -21.45 -13.63
N SER A 606 -27.39 -20.38 -13.77
CA SER A 606 -27.05 -19.73 -15.04
C SER A 606 -25.89 -18.75 -14.86
N ARG A 607 -25.27 -18.29 -15.95
CA ARG A 607 -24.28 -17.20 -15.95
C ARG A 607 -24.86 -15.89 -15.39
N ALA A 608 -26.14 -15.61 -15.61
CA ALA A 608 -26.81 -14.45 -15.01
C ALA A 608 -26.98 -14.59 -13.48
N ALA A 609 -27.15 -15.81 -12.97
CA ALA A 609 -27.17 -16.08 -11.53
C ALA A 609 -25.78 -15.92 -10.90
N PHE A 610 -24.72 -16.34 -11.60
CA PHE A 610 -23.33 -16.05 -11.23
C PHE A 610 -23.06 -14.54 -11.19
N GLU A 611 -23.42 -13.80 -12.25
CA GLU A 611 -23.27 -12.33 -12.30
C GLU A 611 -24.01 -11.63 -11.16
N ARG A 612 -25.26 -12.04 -10.85
CA ARG A 612 -26.02 -11.51 -9.70
C ARG A 612 -25.28 -11.74 -8.39
N PHE A 613 -24.82 -12.98 -8.15
CA PHE A 613 -24.19 -13.36 -6.89
C PHE A 613 -22.82 -12.71 -6.69
N LEU A 614 -22.02 -12.53 -7.76
CA LEU A 614 -20.81 -11.72 -7.71
C LEU A 614 -21.13 -10.26 -7.34
N LYS A 615 -22.07 -9.61 -8.03
CA LYS A 615 -22.45 -8.21 -7.75
C LYS A 615 -22.91 -8.04 -6.31
N PHE A 616 -23.81 -8.90 -5.84
CA PHE A 616 -24.33 -8.89 -4.48
C PHE A 616 -23.20 -8.98 -3.43
N THR A 617 -22.34 -9.99 -3.57
CA THR A 617 -21.30 -10.28 -2.58
C THR A 617 -20.14 -9.29 -2.63
N SER A 618 -19.82 -8.74 -3.80
CA SER A 618 -18.87 -7.62 -3.96
C SER A 618 -19.32 -6.41 -3.14
N ILE A 619 -20.58 -5.99 -3.30
CA ILE A 619 -21.14 -4.84 -2.58
C ILE A 619 -21.15 -5.09 -1.06
N ALA A 620 -21.58 -6.29 -0.64
CA ALA A 620 -21.61 -6.66 0.77
C ALA A 620 -20.22 -6.67 1.43
N LEU A 621 -19.23 -7.31 0.79
CA LEU A 621 -17.87 -7.45 1.37
C LEU A 621 -17.07 -6.15 1.29
N PHE A 622 -17.27 -5.31 0.27
CA PHE A 622 -16.73 -3.94 0.28
C PHE A 622 -17.37 -3.06 1.34
N ALA A 623 -18.65 -3.21 1.63
CA ALA A 623 -19.28 -2.51 2.75
C ALA A 623 -18.68 -2.93 4.10
N ARG A 624 -18.45 -4.23 4.35
CA ARG A 624 -17.72 -4.73 5.54
C ARG A 624 -16.32 -4.10 5.65
N CYS A 625 -15.58 -4.09 4.54
CA CYS A 625 -14.26 -3.47 4.45
C CYS A 625 -14.33 -1.97 4.81
N ALA A 626 -15.20 -1.20 4.16
CA ALA A 626 -15.34 0.24 4.35
C ALA A 626 -15.82 0.63 5.76
N ALA A 627 -16.71 -0.17 6.37
CA ALA A 627 -17.19 0.03 7.73
C ALA A 627 -16.09 -0.18 8.80
N SER A 628 -15.17 -1.12 8.56
CA SER A 628 -14.03 -1.39 9.43
C SER A 628 -12.87 -0.38 9.29
N ARG A 629 -12.97 0.62 8.40
CA ARG A 629 -11.89 1.60 8.17
C ARG A 629 -11.81 2.68 9.24
N ARG A 630 -10.58 3.08 9.52
CA ARG A 630 -10.20 4.06 10.55
C ARG A 630 -10.44 5.53 10.18
N SER A 631 -11.69 5.89 9.90
CA SER A 631 -12.11 7.28 9.66
C SER A 631 -13.43 7.59 10.34
N GLY A 632 -13.73 8.86 10.68
CA GLY A 632 -15.10 9.26 11.04
C GLY A 632 -16.07 9.14 9.86
N LYS A 633 -15.53 9.17 8.64
CA LYS A 633 -16.24 9.00 7.38
C LYS A 633 -16.76 7.57 7.12
N ALA A 634 -16.49 6.57 7.97
CA ALA A 634 -16.87 5.18 7.70
C ALA A 634 -18.36 4.99 7.33
N ALA A 635 -19.27 5.67 8.03
CA ALA A 635 -20.71 5.65 7.70
C ALA A 635 -21.01 6.32 6.34
N ALA A 636 -20.31 7.41 5.98
CA ALA A 636 -20.45 8.05 4.67
C ALA A 636 -19.85 7.19 3.53
N ALA A 637 -18.77 6.46 3.81
CA ALA A 637 -18.14 5.52 2.89
C ALA A 637 -19.02 4.30 2.54
N LEU A 638 -20.09 4.04 3.31
CA LEU A 638 -21.11 3.06 2.95
C LEU A 638 -22.09 3.54 1.88
N LYS A 639 -22.26 4.86 1.67
CA LYS A 639 -23.28 5.38 0.75
C LYS A 639 -23.08 4.93 -0.71
N PRO A 640 -21.87 4.96 -1.31
CA PRO A 640 -21.66 4.42 -2.66
C PRO A 640 -22.10 2.96 -2.82
N TRP A 641 -21.85 2.13 -1.80
CA TRP A 641 -22.25 0.71 -1.78
C TRP A 641 -23.75 0.54 -1.60
N SER A 642 -24.40 1.35 -0.75
CA SER A 642 -25.87 1.37 -0.61
C SER A 642 -26.57 1.85 -1.88
N ASP A 643 -26.04 2.86 -2.57
CA ASP A 643 -26.62 3.39 -3.80
C ASP A 643 -26.47 2.38 -4.95
N LEU A 644 -25.32 1.69 -5.02
CA LEU A 644 -25.08 0.58 -5.95
C LEU A 644 -25.95 -0.64 -5.65
N ALA A 645 -26.19 -0.99 -4.38
CA ALA A 645 -27.14 -2.03 -4.00
C ALA A 645 -28.56 -1.70 -4.51
N SER A 646 -29.00 -0.46 -4.31
CA SER A 646 -30.31 0.03 -4.75
C SER A 646 -30.44 0.00 -6.27
N GLY A 647 -29.46 0.56 -7.00
CA GLY A 647 -29.41 0.55 -8.46
C GLY A 647 -29.28 -0.85 -9.09
N SER A 648 -28.78 -1.83 -8.34
CA SER A 648 -28.70 -3.24 -8.75
C SER A 648 -29.97 -4.04 -8.40
N GLY A 649 -30.99 -3.43 -7.77
CA GLY A 649 -32.21 -4.10 -7.35
C GLY A 649 -32.08 -4.97 -6.09
N PHE A 650 -31.04 -4.75 -5.28
CA PHE A 650 -30.81 -5.46 -4.02
C PHE A 650 -31.42 -4.68 -2.84
N SER A 651 -32.75 -4.63 -2.77
CA SER A 651 -33.50 -3.81 -1.79
C SER A 651 -33.18 -4.18 -0.32
N GLU A 652 -33.12 -5.48 0.00
CA GLU A 652 -32.80 -5.92 1.37
C GLU A 652 -31.37 -5.57 1.77
N LEU A 653 -30.40 -5.81 0.87
CA LEU A 653 -29.01 -5.39 1.05
C LEU A 653 -28.91 -3.86 1.27
N THR A 654 -29.66 -3.08 0.49
CA THR A 654 -29.72 -1.62 0.63
C THR A 654 -30.16 -1.22 2.04
N GLY A 655 -31.24 -1.82 2.56
CA GLY A 655 -31.72 -1.57 3.92
C GLY A 655 -30.72 -2.00 5.00
N LYS A 656 -30.05 -3.14 4.84
CA LYS A 656 -28.98 -3.59 5.76
C LYS A 656 -27.80 -2.61 5.77
N LEU A 657 -27.35 -2.12 4.60
CA LEU A 657 -26.24 -1.17 4.52
C LEU A 657 -26.59 0.21 5.10
N GLN A 658 -27.83 0.66 4.94
CA GLN A 658 -28.34 1.88 5.58
C GLN A 658 -28.35 1.74 7.11
N LEU A 659 -28.87 0.63 7.63
CA LEU A 659 -28.85 0.33 9.07
C LEU A 659 -27.43 0.27 9.63
N MET A 660 -26.46 -0.32 8.90
CA MET A 660 -25.06 -0.32 9.33
C MET A 660 -24.48 1.12 9.41
N ALA A 661 -24.84 1.99 8.47
CA ALA A 661 -24.42 3.40 8.47
C ALA A 661 -25.01 4.19 9.66
N GLU A 662 -26.23 3.87 10.10
CA GLU A 662 -26.87 4.43 11.29
C GLU A 662 -26.23 3.93 12.61
N LEU A 663 -25.80 2.66 12.65
CA LEU A 663 -25.21 2.03 13.84
C LEU A 663 -23.72 2.36 14.04
N LEU A 664 -22.96 2.53 12.95
CA LEU A 664 -21.51 2.81 12.97
C LEU A 664 -21.09 3.97 13.91
N PRO A 665 -21.78 5.13 13.92
CA PRO A 665 -21.50 6.19 14.89
C PRO A 665 -21.60 5.69 16.33
N GLY A 666 -22.69 4.99 16.70
CA GLY A 666 -22.89 4.46 18.06
C GLY A 666 -21.82 3.45 18.47
N TRP A 667 -21.44 2.54 17.58
CA TRP A 667 -20.34 1.60 17.83
C TRP A 667 -18.99 2.31 18.03
N ARG A 668 -18.74 3.41 17.32
CA ARG A 668 -17.56 4.26 17.53
C ARG A 668 -17.62 4.96 18.89
N LEU A 669 -18.79 5.44 19.33
CA LEU A 669 -18.97 6.03 20.68
C LEU A 669 -18.59 5.02 21.77
N GLU A 670 -19.16 3.82 21.71
CA GLU A 670 -18.88 2.74 22.67
C GLU A 670 -17.41 2.30 22.65
N ALA A 671 -16.80 2.22 21.47
CA ALA A 671 -15.40 1.82 21.31
C ALA A 671 -14.42 2.85 21.88
N VAL A 672 -14.69 4.16 21.73
CA VAL A 672 -13.85 5.20 22.36
C VAL A 672 -14.01 5.17 23.88
N ALA A 673 -15.23 5.04 24.39
CA ALA A 673 -15.47 4.94 25.83
C ALA A 673 -14.82 3.69 26.48
N GLY A 674 -14.61 2.61 25.72
CA GLY A 674 -13.92 1.41 26.17
C GLY A 674 -12.39 1.42 26.05
N ALA A 675 -11.80 2.38 25.34
CA ALA A 675 -10.36 2.40 25.03
C ALA A 675 -9.53 3.01 26.19
N LYS A 676 -8.55 2.26 26.69
CA LYS A 676 -7.69 2.73 27.79
C LYS A 676 -6.75 3.82 27.28
N GLY A 677 -6.85 5.04 27.82
CA GLY A 677 -6.05 6.19 27.39
C GLY A 677 -6.36 6.64 25.95
N GLY A 678 -7.55 6.34 25.42
CA GLY A 678 -8.00 6.81 24.10
C GLY A 678 -7.17 6.35 22.90
N ALA A 679 -6.36 5.28 23.05
CA ALA A 679 -5.48 4.79 21.98
C ALA A 679 -6.27 4.43 20.70
N THR A 680 -5.86 5.00 19.56
CA THR A 680 -6.58 4.83 18.28
C THR A 680 -6.65 3.36 17.86
N HIS A 681 -5.62 2.57 18.17
CA HIS A 681 -5.61 1.12 17.99
C HIS A 681 -6.83 0.40 18.58
N ASP A 682 -7.13 0.68 19.85
CA ASP A 682 -8.12 -0.06 20.64
C ASP A 682 -9.54 0.26 20.16
N VAL A 683 -9.82 1.55 19.93
CA VAL A 683 -11.09 2.03 19.36
C VAL A 683 -11.42 1.28 18.08
N GLN A 684 -10.45 1.20 17.17
CA GLN A 684 -10.69 0.68 15.83
C GLN A 684 -10.73 -0.85 15.81
N SER A 685 -9.95 -1.50 16.69
CA SER A 685 -10.08 -2.93 16.97
C SER A 685 -11.47 -3.30 17.54
N MET A 686 -12.08 -2.42 18.32
CA MET A 686 -13.45 -2.61 18.83
C MET A 686 -14.54 -2.29 17.80
N VAL A 687 -14.38 -1.27 16.96
CA VAL A 687 -15.30 -1.00 15.84
C VAL A 687 -15.30 -2.15 14.85
N ALA A 688 -14.12 -2.64 14.42
CA ALA A 688 -14.02 -3.77 13.50
C ALA A 688 -14.68 -5.05 14.05
N ARG A 689 -14.54 -5.34 15.36
CA ARG A 689 -15.28 -6.45 16.00
C ARG A 689 -16.80 -6.25 15.93
N LYS A 690 -17.31 -5.05 16.23
CA LYS A 690 -18.76 -4.76 16.16
C LYS A 690 -19.30 -4.87 14.73
N VAL A 691 -18.54 -4.43 13.74
CA VAL A 691 -18.85 -4.62 12.31
C VAL A 691 -18.89 -6.11 11.96
N ASP A 692 -17.91 -6.89 12.38
CA ASP A 692 -17.84 -8.34 12.12
C ASP A 692 -18.94 -9.14 12.82
N ASP A 693 -19.24 -8.84 14.09
CA ASP A 693 -20.32 -9.47 14.85
C ASP A 693 -21.68 -9.18 14.21
N TRP A 694 -21.93 -7.93 13.82
CA TRP A 694 -23.15 -7.53 13.11
C TRP A 694 -23.21 -8.14 11.70
N PHE A 695 -22.12 -8.19 10.95
CA PHE A 695 -22.09 -8.79 9.61
C PHE A 695 -22.37 -10.30 9.68
N ARG A 696 -21.83 -10.99 10.69
CA ARG A 696 -22.13 -12.39 10.97
C ARG A 696 -23.60 -12.63 11.31
N ALA A 697 -24.24 -11.71 12.04
CA ALA A 697 -25.65 -11.82 12.40
C ALA A 697 -26.62 -11.47 11.24
N GLU A 698 -26.34 -10.37 10.52
CA GLU A 698 -27.32 -9.71 9.63
C GLU A 698 -27.04 -9.90 8.14
N MET A 699 -25.77 -10.10 7.74
CA MET A 699 -25.36 -10.14 6.33
C MET A 699 -25.00 -11.55 5.85
N VAL A 700 -24.38 -12.38 6.70
CA VAL A 700 -24.09 -13.79 6.36
C VAL A 700 -25.37 -14.54 5.98
N PRO A 701 -26.49 -14.50 6.75
CA PRO A 701 -27.72 -15.19 6.34
C PRO A 701 -28.26 -14.75 4.98
N LEU A 702 -28.12 -13.45 4.66
CA LEU A 702 -28.57 -12.87 3.40
C LEU A 702 -27.68 -13.30 2.22
N ILE A 703 -26.35 -13.34 2.41
CA ILE A 703 -25.41 -13.89 1.43
C ILE A 703 -25.66 -15.39 1.20
N LEU A 704 -25.98 -16.15 2.25
CA LEU A 704 -26.31 -17.57 2.15
C LEU A 704 -27.66 -17.82 1.43
N ALA A 705 -28.62 -16.89 1.56
CA ALA A 705 -29.86 -16.91 0.79
C ALA A 705 -29.61 -16.66 -0.71
N GLU A 706 -28.83 -15.63 -1.07
CA GLU A 706 -28.43 -15.39 -2.47
C GLU A 706 -27.57 -16.52 -3.04
N ARG A 707 -26.69 -17.14 -2.24
CA ARG A 707 -25.94 -18.36 -2.60
C ARG A 707 -26.90 -19.50 -3.00
N SER A 708 -27.96 -19.69 -2.22
CA SER A 708 -28.98 -20.73 -2.46
C SER A 708 -29.86 -20.40 -3.68
N GLN A 709 -30.04 -19.12 -3.99
CA GLN A 709 -30.66 -18.68 -5.25
C GLN A 709 -29.75 -18.92 -6.45
N ALA A 710 -28.44 -18.73 -6.33
CA ALA A 710 -27.50 -18.80 -7.45
C ALA A 710 -26.94 -20.20 -7.78
N ALA A 711 -26.63 -21.01 -6.76
CA ALA A 711 -25.95 -22.30 -6.93
C ALA A 711 -26.86 -23.40 -7.53
N ALA A 712 -26.33 -24.18 -8.47
CA ALA A 712 -27.02 -25.33 -9.03
C ALA A 712 -26.95 -26.54 -8.06
N GLU A 713 -27.98 -27.39 -8.06
CA GLU A 713 -28.03 -28.61 -7.23
C GLU A 713 -26.82 -29.52 -7.49
N LYS A 714 -26.41 -29.66 -8.75
CA LYS A 714 -25.20 -30.41 -9.16
C LYS A 714 -23.93 -29.83 -8.52
N GLY A 715 -23.82 -28.51 -8.42
CA GLY A 715 -22.68 -27.84 -7.81
C GLY A 715 -22.65 -28.00 -6.29
N LEU A 716 -23.80 -27.86 -5.63
CA LEU A 716 -23.93 -28.11 -4.20
C LEU A 716 -23.62 -29.57 -3.85
N ALA A 717 -24.07 -30.52 -4.67
CA ALA A 717 -23.73 -31.94 -4.54
C ALA A 717 -22.22 -32.17 -4.73
N TYR A 718 -21.62 -31.62 -5.79
CA TYR A 718 -20.18 -31.72 -6.06
C TYR A 718 -19.32 -31.17 -4.90
N ILE A 719 -19.66 -29.99 -4.37
CA ILE A 719 -18.94 -29.40 -3.23
C ILE A 719 -19.15 -30.20 -1.94
N LYS A 720 -20.35 -30.77 -1.72
CA LYS A 720 -20.60 -31.67 -0.59
C LYS A 720 -19.76 -32.95 -0.67
N ASP A 721 -19.71 -33.58 -1.84
CA ASP A 721 -18.91 -34.79 -2.09
C ASP A 721 -17.42 -34.49 -1.96
N LEU A 722 -16.97 -33.31 -2.39
CA LEU A 722 -15.59 -32.85 -2.25
C LEU A 722 -15.22 -32.56 -0.78
N ARG A 723 -16.05 -31.84 -0.01
CA ARG A 723 -15.87 -31.63 1.45
C ARG A 723 -15.89 -32.97 2.21
N GLY A 724 -16.77 -33.89 1.82
CA GLY A 724 -16.82 -35.25 2.39
C GLY A 724 -15.59 -36.10 2.07
N ALA A 725 -15.09 -36.06 0.84
CA ALA A 725 -13.83 -36.71 0.43
C ALA A 725 -12.61 -36.10 1.14
N ALA A 726 -12.66 -34.81 1.45
CA ALA A 726 -11.67 -34.09 2.24
C ALA A 726 -11.71 -34.38 3.75
N GLY A 727 -12.81 -34.96 4.26
CA GLY A 727 -13.02 -35.14 5.70
C GLY A 727 -13.33 -33.85 6.46
N LEU A 728 -13.79 -32.81 5.75
CA LEU A 728 -14.23 -31.56 6.35
C LEU A 728 -15.70 -31.67 6.79
N PRO A 729 -16.12 -30.94 7.84
CA PRO A 729 -17.53 -30.85 8.20
C PRO A 729 -18.34 -30.26 7.03
N HIS A 730 -19.59 -30.71 6.89
CA HIS A 730 -20.49 -30.26 5.83
C HIS A 730 -20.80 -28.76 5.94
#